data_AF-A0A8X7X154-F1
#
_entry.id   AF-A0A8X7X154-F1
#
_cell.length_a   1.000
_cell.length_b   1.000
_cell.length_c   1.000
_cell.angle_alpha   90.00
_cell.angle_beta   90.00
_cell.angle_gamma   90.00
#
_symmetry.space_group_name_H-M   'P 1'
#
loop_
_entity.id
_entity.type
_entity.pdbx_description
1 polymer ?
#
loop_
_entity_poly.entity_id
_entity_poly.type
_entity_poly.pdbx_seq_one_letter_code
_entity_poly.pdbx_strand_id
1 'polypeptide(L)'
;MEISTMQDYQNVIMWRLSETNVERKQMLRSPGLQLKYMVNPSFLKPGEKRCFIDYIAFHPLQIDVWDADSLLLIGSTSVTLKHLLRQGRPAVQVTHELDIVSTDYVQDLTAFRNDSLHQASVQPYSVSIIVKGRLNLRLGNVGHLADHQGSRSDTLPPSTSRVISAYDRTISFPGGSLSSLGLSHLNAKNTCRARRLADIDSELASMLCSRMKEANITLQHISQESDKIHQRKLERMMAVRQLESDKNQSEVKSYIMTRREERIQHLKDLQLIEAYRERSKTENITSMLSHAITTQHTIYASLGNAQFFEFALKNPFNVQHTITITCKDPELSVIVDSREWRYFKELTKTLTPLEEDMFYLKGNTLYPQVYLRPKETIYIPFKYQRFSADHTVLGQGPAGLPSSQSTDVALRQLLKDVQPKIIKIFFRTEDEKPLAICQVNVENTPHVIDQTFRFYHPELTFLKKSIRLPPWHTPPGAPAGMSFGEPQVHVRCSDPNVICKTHAMTDPAETFVLPPGAVQDLHVRVCPRREGSKFIYLNVVDVDYHHLVASWLVCVSSRQPLISKAFEISIPVGGGKGSNKKITYTNPYPTRRAYFLRTNRSDLLQFKEDAFETGGGESYTIGLRFAPSQCPGVEEILIYINDQEDKNEETFCVKVIYF
;
A
#
# COMPACT_ATOMS: atom_id res chain seq x y z
N MET A 1 -14.87 6.37 -30.50
CA MET A 1 -13.51 6.47 -29.94
C MET A 1 -13.14 5.04 -29.57
N GLU A 2 -12.49 4.31 -30.47
CA GLU A 2 -11.89 3.03 -30.12
C GLU A 2 -10.64 3.32 -29.31
N ILE A 3 -10.76 3.14 -28.00
CA ILE A 3 -9.60 2.97 -27.14
C ILE A 3 -9.20 1.52 -27.37
N SER A 4 -8.23 1.28 -28.24
CA SER A 4 -7.62 -0.04 -28.33
C SER A 4 -6.79 -0.23 -27.05
N THR A 5 -7.44 -0.70 -25.99
CA THR A 5 -6.75 -1.40 -24.91
C THR A 5 -6.28 -2.74 -25.49
N MET A 6 -5.15 -2.74 -26.19
CA MET A 6 -4.40 -3.97 -26.38
C MET A 6 -3.91 -4.38 -24.99
N GLN A 7 -4.37 -5.55 -24.58
CA GLN A 7 -4.09 -6.19 -23.31
C GLN A 7 -2.57 -6.25 -23.11
N ASP A 8 -2.09 -5.43 -22.18
CA ASP A 8 -0.94 -5.64 -21.29
C ASP A 8 -0.58 -4.27 -20.70
N TYR A 9 -0.11 -4.25 -19.46
CA TYR A 9 0.14 -3.06 -18.64
C TYR A 9 1.13 -2.05 -19.25
N GLN A 10 0.70 -1.33 -20.28
CA GLN A 10 1.46 -0.30 -20.99
C GLN A 10 0.62 0.97 -21.11
N ASN A 11 1.29 2.09 -20.81
CA ASN A 11 1.00 3.48 -21.12
C ASN A 11 -0.46 3.85 -21.43
N VAL A 12 -0.99 4.86 -20.74
CA VAL A 12 -2.12 5.62 -21.30
C VAL A 12 -1.58 6.35 -22.54
N ILE A 13 -1.60 5.69 -23.69
CA ILE A 13 -1.26 6.27 -24.98
C ILE A 13 -2.36 7.29 -25.26
N MET A 14 -2.03 8.55 -25.01
CA MET A 14 -2.96 9.66 -25.22
C MET A 14 -3.25 9.83 -26.72
N TRP A 15 -2.30 9.49 -27.60
CA TRP A 15 -2.46 9.51 -29.05
C TRP A 15 -1.30 8.84 -29.83
N ARG A 16 -1.54 8.46 -31.10
CA ARG A 16 -0.55 8.00 -32.10
C ARG A 16 -0.62 8.90 -33.34
N LEU A 17 0.48 9.59 -33.69
CA LEU A 17 0.66 10.13 -35.04
C LEU A 17 0.91 8.94 -35.98
N SER A 18 0.06 8.73 -36.97
CA SER A 18 0.36 7.83 -38.08
C SER A 18 0.45 8.64 -39.36
N GLU A 19 1.57 8.55 -40.08
CA GLU A 19 1.74 9.19 -41.40
C GLU A 19 0.91 8.53 -42.51
N THR A 20 0.26 7.39 -42.25
CA THR A 20 -0.52 6.66 -43.25
C THR A 20 -2.02 6.89 -43.08
N ASN A 21 -2.51 8.03 -43.54
CA ASN A 21 -3.87 8.14 -44.09
C ASN A 21 -3.93 9.29 -45.10
N VAL A 22 -3.38 9.01 -46.28
CA VAL A 22 -3.47 9.85 -47.49
C VAL A 22 -4.87 9.79 -48.13
N GLU A 23 -5.84 9.06 -47.54
CA GLU A 23 -7.22 9.11 -48.05
C GLU A 23 -7.96 10.36 -47.55
N ARG A 24 -7.85 11.40 -48.40
CA ARG A 24 -8.71 12.57 -48.42
C ARG A 24 -10.19 12.18 -48.35
N LYS A 25 -10.76 12.21 -47.16
CA LYS A 25 -12.15 12.64 -46.97
C LYS A 25 -12.15 13.84 -46.04
N GLN A 26 -12.41 15.00 -46.64
CA GLN A 26 -12.63 16.28 -45.98
C GLN A 26 -13.60 16.13 -44.81
N MET A 27 -13.07 16.01 -43.60
CA MET A 27 -13.71 16.46 -42.39
C MET A 27 -12.88 17.62 -41.90
N LEU A 28 -13.53 18.76 -41.71
CA LEU A 28 -13.03 20.06 -41.30
C LEU A 28 -12.41 20.03 -39.89
N ARG A 29 -11.45 19.14 -39.63
CA ARG A 29 -10.76 19.04 -38.34
C ARG A 29 -9.51 19.90 -38.40
N SER A 30 -9.51 20.94 -37.56
CA SER A 30 -8.33 21.73 -37.24
C SER A 30 -7.12 20.81 -36.93
N PRO A 31 -5.91 21.10 -37.45
CA PRO A 31 -4.73 20.31 -37.13
C PRO A 31 -4.45 20.39 -35.62
N GLY A 32 -4.32 19.24 -34.96
CA GLY A 32 -3.96 19.13 -33.54
C GLY A 32 -4.88 18.22 -32.71
N LEU A 33 -4.40 17.86 -31.51
CA LEU A 33 -5.12 17.06 -30.52
C LEU A 33 -5.81 17.99 -29.51
N GLN A 34 -7.10 17.79 -29.26
CA GLN A 34 -7.82 18.44 -28.18
C GLN A 34 -8.30 17.40 -27.15
N LEU A 35 -7.86 17.58 -25.91
CA LEU A 35 -8.29 16.78 -24.76
C LEU A 35 -9.18 17.64 -23.86
N LYS A 36 -10.29 17.08 -23.37
CA LYS A 36 -11.21 17.76 -22.46
C LYS A 36 -11.47 16.87 -21.26
N TYR A 37 -11.26 17.43 -20.07
CA TYR A 37 -11.50 16.75 -18.80
C TYR A 37 -12.55 17.50 -18.01
N MET A 38 -13.58 16.79 -17.57
CA MET A 38 -14.60 17.35 -16.69
C MET A 38 -14.19 17.06 -15.24
N VAL A 39 -13.80 18.11 -14.52
CA VAL A 39 -13.50 18.03 -13.09
C VAL A 39 -14.77 18.35 -12.32
N ASN A 40 -15.51 17.33 -11.88
CA ASN A 40 -16.67 17.51 -11.02
C ASN A 40 -16.22 17.51 -9.53
N PRO A 41 -16.48 18.59 -8.77
CA PRO A 41 -16.14 18.65 -7.36
C PRO A 41 -16.74 17.53 -6.51
N SER A 42 -17.84 16.89 -6.95
CA SER A 42 -18.48 15.79 -6.23
C SER A 42 -17.64 14.50 -6.17
N PHE A 43 -16.63 14.36 -7.04
CA PHE A 43 -15.69 13.23 -7.01
C PHE A 43 -14.55 13.41 -6.02
N LEU A 44 -14.34 14.64 -5.52
CA LEU A 44 -13.24 14.94 -4.60
C LEU A 44 -13.67 14.68 -3.16
N LYS A 45 -12.85 13.96 -2.41
CA LYS A 45 -13.04 13.81 -0.97
C LYS A 45 -12.80 15.15 -0.25
N PRO A 46 -13.34 15.32 0.97
CA PRO A 46 -13.01 16.48 1.79
C PRO A 46 -11.49 16.64 1.95
N GLY A 47 -10.96 17.85 1.70
CA GLY A 47 -9.52 18.14 1.70
C GLY A 47 -8.85 18.07 0.32
N GLU A 48 -9.28 17.17 -0.57
CA GLU A 48 -8.66 17.00 -1.90
C GLU A 48 -8.85 18.22 -2.80
N LYS A 49 -9.94 18.98 -2.61
CA LYS A 49 -10.17 20.23 -3.35
C LYS A 49 -9.04 21.24 -3.14
N ARG A 50 -8.54 21.37 -1.91
CA ARG A 50 -7.44 22.29 -1.61
C ARG A 50 -6.15 21.79 -2.24
N CYS A 51 -5.84 20.50 -2.06
CA CYS A 51 -4.67 19.88 -2.69
C CYS A 51 -4.68 20.03 -4.22
N PHE A 52 -5.84 19.89 -4.87
CA PHE A 52 -5.99 20.07 -6.31
C PHE A 52 -5.72 21.51 -6.76
N ILE A 53 -6.20 22.50 -6.00
CA ILE A 53 -5.94 23.91 -6.30
C ILE A 53 -4.46 24.23 -6.09
N ASP A 54 -3.87 23.76 -4.99
CA ASP A 54 -2.46 23.94 -4.69
C ASP A 54 -1.58 23.25 -5.75
N TYR A 55 -1.99 22.07 -6.24
CA TYR A 55 -1.34 21.38 -7.34
C TYR A 55 -1.30 22.26 -8.60
N ILE A 56 -2.46 22.79 -9.04
CA ILE A 56 -2.52 23.68 -10.21
C ILE A 56 -1.70 24.97 -9.98
N ALA A 57 -1.68 25.49 -8.75
CA ALA A 57 -0.98 26.74 -8.43
C ALA A 57 0.54 26.61 -8.48
N PHE A 58 1.08 25.49 -8.00
CA PHE A 58 2.52 25.36 -7.75
C PHE A 58 3.23 24.34 -8.65
N HIS A 59 2.54 23.32 -9.16
CA HIS A 59 3.19 22.22 -9.87
C HIS A 59 3.12 22.39 -11.39
N PRO A 60 4.21 22.03 -12.11
CA PRO A 60 4.19 21.95 -13.56
C PRO A 60 3.58 20.61 -14.03
N LEU A 61 2.92 20.64 -15.18
CA LEU A 61 2.54 19.44 -15.92
C LEU A 61 3.74 18.96 -16.75
N GLN A 62 4.19 17.74 -16.51
CA GLN A 62 5.21 17.07 -17.31
C GLN A 62 4.57 16.34 -18.49
N ILE A 63 5.16 16.49 -19.67
CA ILE A 63 4.70 15.90 -20.93
C ILE A 63 5.89 15.15 -21.55
N ASP A 64 5.74 13.84 -21.70
CA ASP A 64 6.71 12.99 -22.37
C ASP A 64 6.26 12.75 -23.82
N VAL A 65 7.17 12.96 -24.78
CA VAL A 65 6.92 12.75 -26.20
C VAL A 65 7.65 11.49 -26.66
N TRP A 66 6.90 10.54 -27.20
CA TRP A 66 7.38 9.24 -27.63
C TRP A 66 7.23 9.10 -29.14
N ASP A 67 8.18 8.40 -29.76
CA ASP A 67 7.97 7.90 -31.11
C ASP A 67 7.02 6.71 -31.06
N ALA A 68 5.98 6.72 -31.90
CA ALA A 68 4.92 5.73 -31.84
C ALA A 68 5.34 4.36 -32.42
N ASP A 69 6.30 4.36 -33.35
CA ASP A 69 6.73 3.14 -34.02
C ASP A 69 7.84 2.44 -33.24
N SER A 70 8.84 3.18 -32.75
CA SER A 70 9.91 2.60 -31.92
C SER A 70 9.56 2.49 -30.44
N LEU A 71 8.52 3.18 -29.96
CA LEU A 71 8.19 3.34 -28.53
C LEU A 71 9.34 3.95 -27.71
N LEU A 72 10.28 4.65 -28.36
CA LEU A 72 11.39 5.32 -27.71
C LEU A 72 11.00 6.74 -27.30
N LEU A 73 11.51 7.19 -26.16
CA LEU A 73 11.31 8.56 -25.69
C LEU A 73 12.11 9.52 -26.59
N ILE A 74 11.43 10.46 -27.23
CA ILE A 74 12.05 11.53 -28.00
C ILE A 74 12.59 12.61 -27.05
N GLY A 75 11.81 12.96 -26.03
CA GLY A 75 12.17 13.92 -25.00
C GLY A 75 10.99 14.31 -24.13
N SER A 76 11.24 15.15 -23.14
CA SER A 76 10.22 15.62 -22.20
C SER A 76 10.15 17.14 -22.21
N THR A 77 9.00 17.69 -21.82
CA THR A 77 8.80 19.12 -21.60
C THR A 77 7.89 19.36 -20.41
N SER A 78 8.01 20.51 -19.77
CA SER A 78 7.18 20.92 -18.63
C SER A 78 6.42 22.21 -18.91
N VAL A 79 5.21 22.36 -18.34
CA VAL A 79 4.39 23.57 -18.47
C VAL A 79 3.76 23.94 -17.12
N THR A 80 3.87 25.20 -16.72
CA THR A 80 3.31 25.66 -15.44
C THR A 80 1.79 25.80 -15.49
N LEU A 81 1.08 25.19 -14.54
CA LEU A 81 -0.39 25.16 -14.53
C LEU A 81 -1.06 26.37 -13.89
N LYS A 82 -0.32 27.22 -13.17
CA LYS A 82 -0.86 28.36 -12.41
C LYS A 82 -1.76 29.30 -13.21
N HIS A 83 -1.50 29.40 -14.51
CA HIS A 83 -2.27 30.25 -15.42
C HIS A 83 -3.67 29.67 -15.76
N LEU A 84 -3.98 28.44 -15.33
CA LEU A 84 -5.32 27.85 -15.41
C LEU A 84 -6.21 28.20 -14.20
N LEU A 85 -5.67 28.84 -13.17
CA LEU A 85 -6.48 29.34 -12.06
C LEU A 85 -7.36 30.48 -12.54
N ARG A 86 -8.69 30.28 -12.51
CA ARG A 86 -9.64 31.25 -13.07
C ARG A 86 -9.72 32.55 -12.29
N GLN A 87 -9.39 32.56 -11.00
CA GLN A 87 -9.46 33.75 -10.13
C GLN A 87 -10.81 34.50 -10.27
N GLY A 88 -11.93 33.77 -10.31
CA GLY A 88 -13.27 34.32 -10.47
C GLY A 88 -13.74 34.54 -11.93
N ARG A 89 -12.88 34.36 -12.93
CA ARG A 89 -13.26 34.46 -14.36
C ARG A 89 -14.06 33.24 -14.83
N PRO A 90 -14.95 33.39 -15.84
CA PRO A 90 -15.72 32.27 -16.38
C PRO A 90 -14.84 31.27 -17.14
N ALA A 91 -13.79 31.74 -17.82
CA ALA A 91 -12.82 30.90 -18.51
C ALA A 91 -11.45 31.57 -18.57
N VAL A 92 -10.40 30.75 -18.66
CA VAL A 92 -9.02 31.19 -18.94
C VAL A 92 -8.42 30.28 -20.01
N GLN A 93 -7.61 30.86 -20.91
CA GLN A 93 -6.89 30.13 -21.95
C GLN A 93 -5.47 30.67 -22.08
N VAL A 94 -4.50 29.79 -22.29
CA VAL A 94 -3.08 30.10 -22.42
C VAL A 94 -2.49 29.26 -23.55
N THR A 95 -1.54 29.83 -24.29
CA THR A 95 -0.81 29.12 -25.34
C THR A 95 0.68 29.20 -25.03
N HIS A 96 1.37 28.06 -25.15
CA HIS A 96 2.81 27.91 -24.90
C HIS A 96 3.48 27.28 -26.12
N GLU A 97 4.68 27.78 -26.43
CA GLU A 97 5.64 27.11 -27.30
C GLU A 97 6.71 26.52 -26.39
N LEU A 98 6.86 25.20 -26.40
CA LEU A 98 7.68 24.45 -25.45
C LEU A 98 8.77 23.66 -26.19
N ASP A 99 10.01 23.75 -25.73
CA ASP A 99 11.11 22.94 -26.30
C ASP A 99 11.07 21.51 -25.74
N ILE A 100 11.08 20.52 -26.63
CA ILE A 100 11.19 19.10 -26.27
C ILE A 100 12.67 18.80 -26.06
N VAL A 101 13.05 18.45 -24.83
CA VAL A 101 14.45 18.22 -24.47
C VAL A 101 14.74 16.75 -24.17
N SER A 102 15.88 16.26 -24.68
CA SER A 102 16.48 14.98 -24.29
C SER A 102 17.70 15.23 -23.41
N THR A 103 17.96 14.31 -22.49
CA THR A 103 19.15 14.34 -21.63
C THR A 103 20.11 13.25 -22.08
N ASP A 104 21.22 13.65 -22.71
CA ASP A 104 22.24 12.73 -23.19
C ASP A 104 23.40 12.75 -22.17
N TYR A 105 23.67 11.58 -21.57
CA TYR A 105 24.77 11.37 -20.64
C TYR A 105 26.02 11.03 -21.45
N VAL A 106 26.93 11.98 -21.62
CA VAL A 106 28.22 11.74 -22.27
C VAL A 106 29.23 11.40 -21.19
N GLN A 107 29.73 10.18 -21.22
CA GLN A 107 30.83 9.73 -20.39
C GLN A 107 32.13 10.12 -21.10
N ASP A 108 32.88 11.07 -20.55
CA ASP A 108 34.18 11.44 -21.10
C ASP A 108 35.15 10.25 -20.96
N LEU A 109 35.27 9.46 -22.03
CA LEU A 109 36.23 8.35 -22.14
C LEU A 109 37.70 8.84 -22.24
N THR A 110 37.93 10.15 -22.27
CA THR A 110 39.24 10.77 -22.54
C THR A 110 40.06 11.09 -21.30
N ALA A 111 39.50 10.97 -20.08
CA ALA A 111 40.20 11.33 -18.83
C ALA A 111 40.99 10.17 -18.17
N PHE A 112 40.98 8.95 -18.72
CA PHE A 112 41.70 7.80 -18.13
C PHE A 112 43.21 7.78 -18.39
N ARG A 113 43.78 8.85 -18.94
CA ARG A 113 45.21 8.93 -19.20
C ARG A 113 45.86 9.88 -18.20
N ASN A 114 46.28 9.29 -17.06
CA ASN A 114 47.17 9.79 -16.01
C ASN A 114 46.48 10.12 -14.68
N ASP A 115 46.30 9.13 -13.80
CA ASP A 115 47.05 9.10 -12.53
C ASP A 115 46.81 7.79 -11.76
N SER A 116 47.91 7.18 -11.30
CA SER A 116 47.91 5.99 -10.45
C SER A 116 48.04 6.38 -8.99
N LEU A 117 47.20 5.77 -8.14
CA LEU A 117 47.10 5.89 -6.68
C LEU A 117 46.34 7.13 -6.17
N HIS A 118 45.03 6.97 -5.94
CA HIS A 118 44.28 7.30 -4.71
C HIS A 118 42.77 7.28 -5.03
N GLN A 119 42.00 6.60 -4.16
CA GLN A 119 40.54 6.68 -3.96
C GLN A 119 39.65 6.85 -5.22
N ALA A 120 38.91 5.79 -5.58
CA ALA A 120 37.95 5.76 -6.69
C ALA A 120 36.88 6.88 -6.60
N SER A 121 37.20 8.05 -7.13
CA SER A 121 36.27 9.15 -7.37
C SER A 121 35.55 8.88 -8.69
N VAL A 122 34.27 8.50 -8.64
CA VAL A 122 33.42 8.47 -9.82
C VAL A 122 33.17 9.93 -10.22
N GLN A 123 33.79 10.40 -11.31
CA GLN A 123 33.53 11.75 -11.83
C GLN A 123 32.07 11.89 -12.30
N PRO A 124 31.47 13.09 -12.17
CA PRO A 124 30.08 13.30 -12.56
C PRO A 124 29.90 13.10 -14.07
N TYR A 125 28.87 12.34 -14.45
CA TYR A 125 28.43 12.23 -15.84
C TYR A 125 28.19 13.63 -16.40
N SER A 126 28.84 13.99 -17.52
CA SER A 126 28.52 15.25 -18.18
C SER A 126 27.11 15.13 -18.78
N VAL A 127 26.17 15.87 -18.20
CA VAL A 127 24.76 15.85 -18.60
C VAL A 127 24.55 16.93 -19.64
N SER A 128 24.42 16.55 -20.91
CA SER A 128 24.10 17.48 -22.00
C SER A 128 22.59 17.46 -22.27
N ILE A 129 21.98 18.64 -22.35
CA ILE A 129 20.56 18.80 -22.68
C ILE A 129 20.48 19.21 -24.15
N ILE A 130 19.80 18.40 -24.96
CA ILE A 130 19.65 18.63 -26.40
C ILE A 130 18.18 18.88 -26.71
N VAL A 131 17.89 20.00 -27.37
CA VAL A 131 16.55 20.29 -27.89
C VAL A 131 16.31 19.43 -29.13
N LYS A 132 15.32 18.55 -29.07
CA LYS A 132 14.94 17.62 -30.16
C LYS A 132 13.79 18.15 -31.02
N GLY A 133 13.00 19.11 -30.52
CA GLY A 133 11.88 19.70 -31.25
C GLY A 133 11.11 20.73 -30.44
N ARG A 134 9.96 21.19 -30.96
CA ARG A 134 9.04 22.12 -30.28
C ARG A 134 7.61 21.60 -30.25
N LEU A 135 6.93 21.83 -29.13
CA LEU A 135 5.53 21.50 -28.88
C LEU A 135 4.72 22.77 -28.68
N ASN A 136 3.75 23.02 -29.56
CA ASN A 136 2.77 24.08 -29.39
C ASN A 136 1.58 23.57 -28.59
N LEU A 137 1.39 24.08 -27.38
CA LEU A 137 0.35 23.63 -26.45
C LEU A 137 -0.62 24.75 -26.11
N ARG A 138 -1.92 24.47 -26.22
CA ARG A 138 -2.98 25.37 -25.76
C ARG A 138 -3.74 24.72 -24.62
N LEU A 139 -3.75 25.39 -23.47
CA LEU A 139 -4.47 24.96 -22.28
C LEU A 139 -5.61 25.93 -21.99
N GLY A 140 -6.72 25.42 -21.45
CA GLY A 140 -7.84 26.25 -21.04
C GLY A 140 -8.65 25.63 -19.92
N ASN A 141 -9.13 26.48 -19.02
CA ASN A 141 -10.00 26.11 -17.92
C ASN A 141 -11.32 26.89 -18.05
N VAL A 142 -12.41 26.18 -18.33
CA VAL A 142 -13.74 26.75 -18.53
C VAL A 142 -14.63 26.35 -17.35
N GLY A 143 -15.27 27.33 -16.71
CA GLY A 143 -16.26 27.11 -15.68
C GLY A 143 -17.54 26.54 -16.28
N HIS A 144 -18.05 25.47 -15.68
CA HIS A 144 -19.36 24.93 -15.97
C HIS A 144 -20.28 25.17 -14.77
N LEU A 145 -21.52 25.57 -15.02
CA LEU A 145 -22.58 25.54 -14.00
C LEU A 145 -22.83 24.08 -13.63
N ALA A 146 -22.67 23.72 -12.37
CA ALA A 146 -22.93 22.35 -11.91
C ALA A 146 -24.44 22.10 -11.92
N ASP A 147 -24.90 21.03 -12.57
CA ASP A 147 -26.28 20.57 -12.44
C ASP A 147 -26.50 20.09 -11.00
N HIS A 148 -27.35 20.80 -10.26
CA HIS A 148 -27.76 20.45 -8.91
C HIS A 148 -28.77 19.29 -8.92
N GLN A 149 -28.42 18.13 -9.48
CA GLN A 149 -29.17 16.89 -9.28
C GLN A 149 -28.29 15.90 -8.51
N GLY A 150 -28.58 15.77 -7.20
CA GLY A 150 -27.92 14.80 -6.33
C GLY A 150 -26.98 15.40 -5.28
N SER A 151 -27.35 16.54 -4.69
CA SER A 151 -26.69 17.08 -3.50
C SER A 151 -26.80 16.08 -2.35
N ARG A 152 -25.83 15.15 -2.23
CA ARG A 152 -25.50 14.58 -0.91
C ARG A 152 -25.20 15.80 -0.05
N SER A 153 -25.95 15.95 1.04
CA SER A 153 -25.86 17.03 2.00
C SER A 153 -24.44 17.55 2.11
N ASP A 154 -24.25 18.87 1.98
CA ASP A 154 -23.05 19.58 2.39
C ASP A 154 -22.66 19.08 3.78
N THR A 155 -21.78 18.08 3.79
CA THR A 155 -21.07 17.69 5.00
C THR A 155 -20.18 18.89 5.21
N LEU A 156 -20.43 19.61 6.30
CA LEU A 156 -19.54 20.67 6.77
C LEU A 156 -18.10 20.17 6.60
N PRO A 157 -17.18 21.00 6.11
CA PRO A 157 -15.79 20.59 5.96
C PRO A 157 -15.35 19.90 7.26
N PRO A 158 -14.63 18.76 7.17
CA PRO A 158 -14.17 18.05 8.36
C PRO A 158 -13.55 19.06 9.31
N SER A 159 -13.92 18.96 10.59
CA SER A 159 -13.52 19.94 11.60
C SER A 159 -12.03 20.22 11.45
N THR A 160 -11.68 21.46 11.14
CA THR A 160 -10.29 21.91 11.08
C THR A 160 -9.66 21.93 12.47
N SER A 161 -10.45 21.60 13.51
CA SER A 161 -9.94 21.40 14.86
C SER A 161 -8.98 20.22 14.86
N ARG A 162 -7.70 20.54 15.00
CA ARG A 162 -6.65 19.56 15.26
C ARG A 162 -6.62 19.12 16.72
N VAL A 163 -7.46 19.72 17.56
CA VAL A 163 -7.65 19.34 18.96
C VAL A 163 -8.90 18.46 19.05
N ILE A 164 -8.70 17.22 19.46
CA ILE A 164 -9.74 16.21 19.64
C ILE A 164 -10.10 16.21 21.12
N SER A 165 -11.37 16.44 21.44
CA SER A 165 -11.85 16.30 22.81
C SER A 165 -12.93 15.24 22.89
N ALA A 166 -12.94 14.47 23.97
CA ALA A 166 -13.98 13.46 24.21
C ALA A 166 -15.39 14.05 24.41
N TYR A 167 -15.47 15.37 24.61
CA TYR A 167 -16.71 16.08 24.92
C TYR A 167 -17.34 16.75 23.68
N ASP A 168 -16.62 16.83 22.56
CA ASP A 168 -17.11 17.51 21.36
C ASP A 168 -17.65 16.49 20.35
N ARG A 169 -18.96 16.24 20.48
CA ARG A 169 -19.88 15.81 19.40
C ARG A 169 -19.52 14.55 18.60
N THR A 170 -19.35 13.41 19.27
CA THR A 170 -19.85 12.10 18.80
C THR A 170 -19.82 11.12 19.98
N ILE A 171 -20.66 11.34 20.99
CA ILE A 171 -20.94 10.26 21.93
C ILE A 171 -21.80 9.26 21.15
N SER A 172 -21.17 8.24 20.58
CA SER A 172 -21.84 7.11 19.91
C SER A 172 -22.57 6.19 20.89
N PHE A 173 -22.70 6.62 22.15
CA PHE A 173 -23.47 5.96 23.18
C PHE A 173 -24.89 6.57 23.21
N PRO A 174 -25.89 5.95 22.57
CA PRO A 174 -27.26 6.20 22.93
C PRO A 174 -27.44 5.54 24.29
N GLY A 175 -27.30 6.32 25.35
CA GLY A 175 -27.82 5.91 26.66
C GLY A 175 -29.26 5.44 26.49
N GLY A 176 -29.71 4.51 27.33
CA GLY A 176 -31.07 3.97 27.32
C GLY A 176 -32.17 4.98 27.68
N SER A 177 -32.10 6.19 27.12
CA SER A 177 -33.15 7.20 27.21
C SER A 177 -34.22 6.92 26.17
N LEU A 178 -35.47 6.87 26.61
CA LEU A 178 -36.67 6.66 25.79
C LEU A 178 -37.06 7.89 24.93
N SER A 179 -36.24 8.95 24.95
CA SER A 179 -36.53 10.19 24.20
C SER A 179 -36.01 10.09 22.77
N SER A 180 -36.83 9.54 21.90
CA SER A 180 -36.64 9.50 20.45
C SER A 180 -36.64 10.90 19.83
N LEU A 181 -35.49 11.40 19.37
CA LEU A 181 -35.40 12.43 18.31
C LEU A 181 -33.95 12.51 17.81
N GLY A 182 -33.60 11.63 16.87
CA GLY A 182 -32.29 11.65 16.20
C GLY A 182 -31.89 10.32 15.57
N LEU A 183 -32.80 9.65 14.84
CA LEU A 183 -32.55 8.33 14.27
C LEU A 183 -32.97 8.27 12.80
N SER A 184 -32.16 8.85 11.91
CA SER A 184 -32.33 8.71 10.45
C SER A 184 -31.13 8.06 9.76
N HIS A 185 -30.12 7.62 10.51
CA HIS A 185 -28.96 6.95 9.92
C HIS A 185 -28.42 5.90 10.89
N LEU A 186 -29.03 4.71 10.89
CA LEU A 186 -28.44 3.40 11.23
C LEU A 186 -29.58 2.37 11.31
N ASN A 187 -29.90 1.78 10.16
CA ASN A 187 -30.64 0.53 10.08
C ASN A 187 -29.76 -0.60 10.64
N ALA A 188 -29.66 -0.74 11.96
CA ALA A 188 -29.17 -1.95 12.62
C ALA A 188 -29.55 -2.00 14.11
N LYS A 189 -30.47 -2.91 14.44
CA LYS A 189 -30.45 -3.74 15.67
C LYS A 189 -30.63 -3.07 17.06
N ASN A 190 -31.41 -2.01 17.22
CA ASN A 190 -31.87 -1.64 18.58
C ASN A 190 -33.18 -2.31 19.02
N THR A 191 -33.80 -3.12 18.17
CA THR A 191 -34.84 -4.09 18.54
C THR A 191 -34.40 -5.49 18.12
N CYS A 192 -33.94 -6.28 19.09
CA CYS A 192 -33.65 -7.69 18.89
C CYS A 192 -34.86 -8.53 19.30
N ARG A 193 -35.45 -9.25 18.36
CA ARG A 193 -36.39 -10.33 18.69
C ARG A 193 -35.61 -11.39 19.46
N ALA A 194 -36.10 -11.80 20.63
CA ALA A 194 -35.47 -12.85 21.42
C ALA A 194 -35.23 -14.08 20.52
N ARG A 195 -33.96 -14.48 20.38
CA ARG A 195 -33.52 -15.68 19.66
C ARG A 195 -32.83 -16.60 20.65
N ARG A 196 -32.91 -17.92 20.42
CA ARG A 196 -32.23 -18.89 21.27
C ARG A 196 -30.71 -18.71 21.10
N LEU A 197 -29.95 -18.73 22.20
CA LEU A 197 -28.50 -18.54 22.17
C LEU A 197 -27.80 -19.61 21.30
N ALA A 198 -28.33 -20.84 21.30
CA ALA A 198 -27.87 -21.94 20.44
C ALA A 198 -28.08 -21.70 18.93
N ASP A 199 -28.91 -20.74 18.53
CA ASP A 199 -29.13 -20.41 17.11
C ASP A 199 -28.19 -19.29 16.63
N ILE A 200 -27.56 -18.56 17.57
CA ILE A 200 -26.68 -17.43 17.27
C ILE A 200 -25.21 -17.88 17.32
N ASP A 201 -24.87 -18.74 18.28
CA ASP A 201 -23.51 -19.18 18.53
C ASP A 201 -23.37 -20.69 18.23
N SER A 202 -22.59 -21.00 17.20
CA SER A 202 -22.33 -22.37 16.74
C SER A 202 -21.48 -23.19 17.72
N GLU A 203 -20.64 -22.54 18.54
CA GLU A 203 -19.83 -23.22 19.56
C GLU A 203 -20.72 -23.69 20.72
N LEU A 204 -21.60 -22.82 21.23
CA LEU A 204 -22.60 -23.20 22.24
C LEU A 204 -23.56 -24.28 21.71
N ALA A 205 -24.00 -24.16 20.46
CA ALA A 205 -24.82 -25.19 19.81
C ALA A 205 -24.08 -26.54 19.75
N SER A 206 -22.79 -26.53 19.41
CA SER A 206 -21.98 -27.74 19.34
C SER A 206 -21.73 -28.37 20.72
N MET A 207 -21.57 -27.58 21.78
CA MET A 207 -21.41 -28.11 23.14
C MET A 207 -22.70 -28.74 23.68
N LEU A 208 -23.86 -28.21 23.29
CA LEU A 208 -25.16 -28.79 23.62
C LEU A 208 -25.44 -30.05 22.78
N CYS A 209 -25.02 -30.09 21.51
CA CYS A 209 -25.27 -31.22 20.60
C CYS A 209 -24.26 -32.38 20.72
N SER A 210 -22.99 -32.12 21.05
CA SER A 210 -21.95 -33.15 21.15
C SER A 210 -22.27 -34.20 22.22
N ARG A 211 -22.89 -33.78 23.32
CA ARG A 211 -23.33 -34.67 24.41
C ARG A 211 -24.56 -35.52 24.09
N MET A 212 -25.33 -35.16 23.06
CA MET A 212 -26.43 -36.00 22.54
C MET A 212 -25.94 -37.11 21.59
N LYS A 213 -24.73 -37.00 21.01
CA LYS A 213 -24.19 -38.03 20.11
C LYS A 213 -23.60 -39.23 20.86
N GLU A 214 -23.06 -39.05 22.06
CA GLU A 214 -22.56 -40.16 22.89
C GLU A 214 -23.70 -41.12 23.34
N ALA A 215 -24.93 -40.63 23.48
CA ALA A 215 -26.10 -41.47 23.79
C ALA A 215 -26.69 -42.20 22.56
N ASN A 216 -26.39 -41.75 21.33
CA ASN A 216 -27.03 -42.25 20.11
C ASN A 216 -26.17 -43.22 19.28
N ILE A 217 -24.86 -43.33 19.55
CA ILE A 217 -23.97 -44.28 18.85
C ILE A 217 -24.27 -45.75 19.23
N THR A 218 -24.84 -46.00 20.41
CA THR A 218 -25.29 -47.34 20.85
C THR A 218 -26.59 -47.82 20.17
N LEU A 219 -27.33 -46.94 19.49
CA LEU A 219 -28.66 -47.26 18.93
C LEU A 219 -28.68 -47.42 17.40
N GLN A 220 -27.62 -47.04 16.68
CA GLN A 220 -27.62 -47.04 15.21
C GLN A 220 -27.41 -48.41 14.55
N HIS A 221 -26.98 -49.45 15.27
CA HIS A 221 -26.77 -50.78 14.69
C HIS A 221 -28.04 -51.67 14.67
N ILE A 222 -29.17 -51.18 15.19
CA ILE A 222 -30.42 -51.96 15.34
C ILE A 222 -31.53 -51.50 14.35
N SER A 223 -31.36 -50.36 13.67
CA SER A 223 -32.49 -49.64 13.03
C SER A 223 -32.91 -50.08 11.62
N GLN A 224 -32.26 -51.07 10.99
CA GLN A 224 -32.70 -51.54 9.66
C GLN A 224 -33.47 -52.87 9.71
N GLU A 225 -33.27 -53.67 10.76
CA GLU A 225 -34.05 -54.90 10.97
C GLU A 225 -35.28 -54.65 11.87
N SER A 226 -35.26 -53.55 12.65
CA SER A 226 -36.32 -53.20 13.58
C SER A 226 -37.63 -52.86 12.90
N ASP A 227 -37.66 -52.21 11.74
CA ASP A 227 -38.90 -51.59 11.23
C ASP A 227 -39.90 -52.63 10.68
N LYS A 228 -39.41 -53.71 10.07
CA LYS A 228 -40.26 -54.82 9.61
C LYS A 228 -40.72 -55.71 10.77
N ILE A 229 -39.93 -55.83 11.82
CA ILE A 229 -40.30 -56.51 13.06
C ILE A 229 -41.29 -55.64 13.85
N HIS A 230 -41.10 -54.32 13.86
CA HIS A 230 -41.94 -53.37 14.61
C HIS A 230 -43.37 -53.37 14.08
N GLN A 231 -43.58 -53.47 12.77
CA GLN A 231 -44.94 -53.54 12.19
C GLN A 231 -45.67 -54.84 12.57
N ARG A 232 -45.00 -56.00 12.45
CA ARG A 232 -45.57 -57.30 12.87
C ARG A 232 -45.77 -57.39 14.38
N LYS A 233 -44.88 -56.74 15.15
CA LYS A 233 -44.97 -56.65 16.61
C LYS A 233 -46.07 -55.69 17.03
N LEU A 234 -46.36 -54.62 16.28
CA LEU A 234 -47.45 -53.68 16.56
C LEU A 234 -48.81 -54.33 16.32
N GLU A 235 -48.96 -55.13 15.26
CA GLU A 235 -50.17 -55.92 15.01
C GLU A 235 -50.37 -57.00 16.07
N ARG A 236 -49.30 -57.69 16.47
CA ARG A 236 -49.35 -58.62 17.63
C ARG A 236 -49.63 -57.90 18.94
N MET A 237 -49.13 -56.68 19.13
CA MET A 237 -49.31 -55.90 20.35
C MET A 237 -50.71 -55.30 20.45
N MET A 238 -51.37 -54.99 19.33
CA MET A 238 -52.79 -54.65 19.31
C MET A 238 -53.67 -55.88 19.63
N ALA A 239 -53.26 -57.07 19.17
CA ALA A 239 -53.93 -58.33 19.52
C ALA A 239 -53.74 -58.73 21.00
N VAL A 240 -52.53 -58.54 21.56
CA VAL A 240 -52.22 -58.84 22.97
C VAL A 240 -52.81 -57.78 23.92
N ARG A 241 -52.86 -56.49 23.53
CA ARG A 241 -53.54 -55.44 24.31
C ARG A 241 -55.06 -55.63 24.39
N GLN A 242 -55.67 -56.39 23.47
CA GLN A 242 -57.07 -56.80 23.58
C GLN A 242 -57.27 -58.04 24.47
N LEU A 243 -56.20 -58.78 24.80
CA LEU A 243 -56.24 -60.04 25.55
C LEU A 243 -55.65 -59.97 26.96
N GLU A 244 -54.81 -58.99 27.26
CA GLU A 244 -54.15 -58.87 28.57
C GLU A 244 -54.55 -57.56 29.26
N SER A 245 -55.81 -57.50 29.67
CA SER A 245 -56.17 -56.87 30.94
C SER A 245 -55.48 -57.64 32.07
N ASP A 246 -54.18 -57.42 32.29
CA ASP A 246 -53.55 -57.35 33.61
C ASP A 246 -52.02 -57.33 33.56
N LYS A 247 -51.46 -56.40 34.35
CA LYS A 247 -50.08 -56.28 34.87
C LYS A 247 -48.99 -55.78 33.93
N ASN A 248 -48.44 -54.60 34.26
CA ASN A 248 -47.01 -54.30 34.06
C ASN A 248 -46.48 -53.24 35.06
N GLN A 249 -45.81 -53.69 36.13
CA GLN A 249 -45.06 -52.84 37.08
C GLN A 249 -43.58 -52.63 36.68
N SER A 250 -43.10 -53.25 35.60
CA SER A 250 -41.67 -53.21 35.19
C SER A 250 -41.32 -52.07 34.23
N GLU A 251 -42.25 -51.60 33.40
CA GLU A 251 -42.04 -50.45 32.49
C GLU A 251 -41.92 -49.11 33.24
N VAL A 252 -42.55 -49.00 34.41
CA VAL A 252 -42.60 -47.78 35.21
C VAL A 252 -41.21 -47.41 35.78
N LYS A 253 -40.38 -48.39 36.17
CA LYS A 253 -39.04 -48.11 36.74
C LYS A 253 -38.03 -47.63 35.69
N SER A 254 -38.07 -48.19 34.48
CA SER A 254 -37.22 -47.75 33.35
C SER A 254 -37.57 -46.32 32.95
N TYR A 255 -38.87 -46.03 32.79
CA TYR A 255 -39.37 -44.68 32.46
C TYR A 255 -39.00 -43.62 33.51
N ILE A 256 -39.04 -43.97 34.80
CA ILE A 256 -38.65 -43.06 35.89
C ILE A 256 -37.13 -42.77 35.88
N MET A 257 -36.29 -43.76 35.56
CA MET A 257 -34.83 -43.56 35.47
C MET A 257 -34.44 -42.72 34.25
N THR A 258 -35.02 -42.96 33.07
CA THR A 258 -34.79 -42.12 31.88
C THR A 258 -35.20 -40.67 32.13
N ARG A 259 -36.36 -40.44 32.76
CA ARG A 259 -36.83 -39.09 33.12
C ARG A 259 -35.95 -38.40 34.16
N ARG A 260 -35.29 -39.17 35.03
CA ARG A 260 -34.32 -38.64 36.01
C ARG A 260 -33.01 -38.25 35.34
N GLU A 261 -32.51 -39.07 34.41
CA GLU A 261 -31.30 -38.76 33.64
C GLU A 261 -31.51 -37.56 32.71
N GLU A 262 -32.66 -37.48 32.03
CA GLU A 262 -33.05 -36.32 31.21
C GLU A 262 -33.09 -35.03 32.04
N ARG A 263 -33.60 -35.08 33.27
CA ARG A 263 -33.61 -33.92 34.18
C ARG A 263 -32.21 -33.51 34.60
N ILE A 264 -31.34 -34.48 34.90
CA ILE A 264 -29.94 -34.22 35.26
C ILE A 264 -29.21 -33.59 34.08
N GLN A 265 -29.45 -34.08 32.85
CA GLN A 265 -28.87 -33.53 31.64
C GLN A 265 -29.39 -32.11 31.36
N HIS A 266 -30.69 -31.88 31.51
CA HIS A 266 -31.28 -30.55 31.33
C HIS A 266 -30.74 -29.53 32.34
N LEU A 267 -30.53 -29.94 33.60
CA LEU A 267 -29.91 -29.09 34.61
C LEU A 267 -28.47 -28.72 34.25
N LYS A 268 -27.69 -29.67 33.72
CA LYS A 268 -26.31 -29.41 33.25
C LYS A 268 -26.28 -28.46 32.05
N ASP A 269 -27.23 -28.62 31.10
CA ASP A 269 -27.34 -27.75 29.93
C ASP A 269 -27.74 -26.33 30.34
N LEU A 270 -28.65 -26.18 31.31
CA LEU A 270 -29.01 -24.88 31.87
C LEU A 270 -27.81 -24.20 32.54
N GLN A 271 -27.02 -24.93 33.32
CA GLN A 271 -25.79 -24.41 33.94
C GLN A 271 -24.77 -23.96 32.87
N LEU A 272 -24.63 -24.70 31.78
CA LEU A 272 -23.74 -24.34 30.67
C LEU A 272 -24.20 -23.04 29.98
N ILE A 273 -25.50 -22.91 29.71
CA ILE A 273 -26.09 -21.70 29.10
C ILE A 273 -25.91 -20.49 30.03
N GLU A 274 -26.09 -20.68 31.34
CA GLU A 274 -25.87 -19.63 32.33
C GLU A 274 -24.42 -19.15 32.37
N ALA A 275 -23.46 -20.09 32.39
CA ALA A 275 -22.04 -19.77 32.33
C ALA A 275 -21.64 -19.03 31.04
N TYR A 276 -22.16 -19.48 29.89
CA TYR A 276 -21.94 -18.80 28.61
C TYR A 276 -22.56 -17.38 28.61
N ARG A 277 -23.77 -17.23 29.16
CA ARG A 277 -24.46 -15.93 29.25
C ARG A 277 -23.68 -14.94 30.11
N GLU A 278 -23.17 -15.36 31.26
CA GLU A 278 -22.38 -14.47 32.12
C GLU A 278 -21.06 -14.08 31.47
N ARG A 279 -20.40 -14.99 30.72
CA ARG A 279 -19.22 -14.66 29.91
C ARG A 279 -19.52 -13.68 28.78
N SER A 280 -20.57 -13.94 28.00
CA SER A 280 -20.97 -13.04 26.90
C SER A 280 -21.43 -11.67 27.43
N LYS A 281 -22.08 -11.64 28.60
CA LYS A 281 -22.48 -10.40 29.26
C LYS A 281 -21.28 -9.56 29.67
N THR A 282 -20.23 -10.14 30.25
CA THR A 282 -19.01 -9.39 30.59
C THR A 282 -18.30 -8.87 29.34
N GLU A 283 -18.20 -9.68 28.28
CA GLU A 283 -17.64 -9.27 26.98
C GLU A 283 -18.46 -8.15 26.31
N ASN A 284 -19.79 -8.24 26.34
CA ASN A 284 -20.67 -7.21 25.78
C ASN A 284 -20.64 -5.90 26.59
N ILE A 285 -20.63 -5.98 27.93
CA ILE A 285 -20.52 -4.80 28.80
C ILE A 285 -19.17 -4.14 28.61
N THR A 286 -18.08 -4.90 28.58
CA THR A 286 -16.73 -4.35 28.36
C THR A 286 -16.60 -3.74 26.97
N SER A 287 -17.15 -4.38 25.94
CA SER A 287 -17.23 -3.81 24.59
C SER A 287 -18.02 -2.49 24.57
N MET A 288 -19.19 -2.46 25.20
CA MET A 288 -20.03 -1.25 25.31
C MET A 288 -19.32 -0.12 26.06
N LEU A 289 -18.69 -0.40 27.20
CA LEU A 289 -17.92 0.57 27.97
C LEU A 289 -16.72 1.09 27.17
N SER A 290 -16.02 0.20 26.45
CA SER A 290 -14.92 0.60 25.57
C SER A 290 -15.39 1.53 24.48
N HIS A 291 -16.59 1.31 23.92
CA HIS A 291 -17.17 2.17 22.90
C HIS A 291 -17.51 3.56 23.46
N ALA A 292 -18.03 3.64 24.69
CA ALA A 292 -18.39 4.91 25.34
C ALA A 292 -17.18 5.79 25.65
N ILE A 293 -16.01 5.21 25.91
CA ILE A 293 -14.75 5.93 26.11
C ILE A 293 -13.92 6.08 24.82
N THR A 294 -14.44 5.60 23.68
CA THR A 294 -13.78 5.72 22.37
C THR A 294 -14.18 7.00 21.68
N THR A 295 -13.18 7.80 21.34
CA THR A 295 -13.31 9.00 20.50
C THR A 295 -12.84 8.66 19.10
N GLN A 296 -13.60 9.01 18.07
CA GLN A 296 -13.24 8.75 16.68
C GLN A 296 -12.70 10.03 16.03
N HIS A 297 -11.55 9.92 15.37
CA HIS A 297 -10.96 11.00 14.60
C HIS A 297 -10.50 10.48 13.25
N THR A 298 -10.72 11.25 12.19
CA THR A 298 -10.31 10.86 10.84
C THR A 298 -9.19 11.77 10.39
N ILE A 299 -8.05 11.18 10.02
CA ILE A 299 -6.90 11.91 9.47
C ILE A 299 -6.80 11.64 7.97
N TYR A 300 -6.52 12.71 7.22
CA TYR A 300 -6.30 12.65 5.78
C TYR A 300 -4.80 12.64 5.51
N ALA A 301 -4.22 11.45 5.38
CA ALA A 301 -2.78 11.29 5.22
C ALA A 301 -2.35 11.42 3.76
N SER A 302 -1.25 12.15 3.52
CA SER A 302 -0.53 12.12 2.24
C SER A 302 0.82 11.44 2.46
N LEU A 303 1.35 10.78 1.43
CA LEU A 303 2.62 10.05 1.51
C LEU A 303 3.75 11.03 1.85
N GLY A 304 4.57 10.68 2.84
CA GLY A 304 5.75 11.45 3.24
C GLY A 304 5.47 12.69 4.10
N ASN A 305 4.23 13.19 4.18
CA ASN A 305 3.89 14.33 5.04
C ASN A 305 3.41 13.87 6.41
N ALA A 306 3.91 14.52 7.46
CA ALA A 306 3.41 14.35 8.81
C ALA A 306 2.06 15.04 9.03
N GLN A 307 1.09 14.30 9.55
CA GLN A 307 -0.18 14.84 10.04
C GLN A 307 -0.16 14.96 11.56
N PHE A 308 -0.44 16.16 12.04
CA PHE A 308 -0.43 16.52 13.47
C PHE A 308 -1.84 16.72 14.02
N PHE A 309 -2.09 16.15 15.19
CA PHE A 309 -3.28 16.42 16.01
C PHE A 309 -2.97 16.29 17.51
N GLU A 310 -3.81 16.88 18.36
CA GLU A 310 -3.72 16.79 19.82
C GLU A 310 -4.96 16.13 20.40
N PHE A 311 -4.75 15.22 21.35
CA PHE A 311 -5.83 14.59 22.09
C PHE A 311 -5.97 15.21 23.48
N ALA A 312 -7.12 15.83 23.77
CA ALA A 312 -7.43 16.39 25.07
C ALA A 312 -7.83 15.27 26.04
N LEU A 313 -6.87 14.85 26.87
CA LEU A 313 -7.07 13.83 27.88
C LEU A 313 -7.41 14.47 29.22
N LYS A 314 -8.56 14.09 29.79
CA LYS A 314 -9.02 14.59 31.09
C LYS A 314 -9.04 13.48 32.12
N ASN A 315 -8.56 13.76 33.33
CA ASN A 315 -8.74 12.90 34.48
C ASN A 315 -10.13 13.13 35.12
N PRO A 316 -11.09 12.19 35.05
CA PRO A 316 -12.40 12.34 35.63
C PRO A 316 -12.41 12.11 37.15
N PHE A 317 -11.35 11.55 37.73
CA PHE A 317 -11.28 11.20 39.15
C PHE A 317 -10.81 12.38 40.02
N ASN A 318 -11.11 12.28 41.32
CA ASN A 318 -10.60 13.22 42.33
C ASN A 318 -9.21 12.83 42.85
N VAL A 319 -8.53 11.89 42.18
CA VAL A 319 -7.24 11.33 42.57
C VAL A 319 -6.28 11.43 41.39
N GLN A 320 -4.99 11.63 41.66
CA GLN A 320 -3.95 11.64 40.65
C GLN A 320 -3.75 10.25 40.03
N HIS A 321 -3.45 10.19 38.74
CA HIS A 321 -3.18 8.94 38.04
C HIS A 321 -1.99 9.09 37.08
N THR A 322 -1.14 8.06 37.00
CA THR A 322 -0.15 7.93 35.93
C THR A 322 -0.79 7.18 34.77
N ILE A 323 -0.80 7.79 33.58
CA ILE A 323 -1.38 7.22 32.37
C ILE A 323 -0.27 6.76 31.43
N THR A 324 -0.34 5.50 30.99
CA THR A 324 0.52 4.94 29.95
C THR A 324 -0.18 5.02 28.60
N ILE A 325 0.49 5.60 27.60
CA ILE A 325 -0.05 5.79 26.25
C ILE A 325 0.45 4.63 25.38
N THR A 326 -0.43 3.70 25.02
CA THR A 326 -0.06 2.54 24.19
C THR A 326 -0.61 2.70 22.77
N CYS A 327 0.29 2.61 21.79
CA CYS A 327 -0.03 2.57 20.37
C CYS A 327 0.76 1.41 19.72
N LYS A 328 0.08 0.59 18.93
CA LYS A 328 0.71 -0.57 18.27
C LYS A 328 1.21 -0.25 16.86
N ASP A 329 0.98 0.96 16.36
CA ASP A 329 1.27 1.32 14.98
C ASP A 329 2.61 2.04 14.86
N PRO A 330 3.51 1.62 13.95
CA PRO A 330 4.82 2.27 13.78
C PRO A 330 4.74 3.63 13.07
N GLU A 331 3.66 3.94 12.35
CA GLU A 331 3.49 5.20 11.62
C GLU A 331 2.85 6.31 12.48
N LEU A 332 2.27 5.94 13.63
CA LEU A 332 1.66 6.87 14.58
C LEU A 332 2.49 6.91 15.87
N SER A 333 3.02 8.09 16.20
CA SER A 333 3.86 8.30 17.38
C SER A 333 3.40 9.50 18.20
N VAL A 334 3.74 9.48 19.49
CA VAL A 334 3.58 10.62 20.39
C VAL A 334 4.78 11.54 20.21
N ILE A 335 4.57 12.84 20.05
CA ILE A 335 5.66 13.82 19.98
C ILE A 335 6.16 14.07 21.40
N VAL A 336 7.36 13.59 21.71
CA VAL A 336 7.99 13.74 23.04
C VAL A 336 8.88 14.98 23.11
N ASP A 337 9.51 15.36 21.99
CA ASP A 337 10.38 16.55 21.93
C ASP A 337 9.55 17.85 21.91
N SER A 338 9.89 18.77 22.82
CA SER A 338 9.23 20.08 22.94
C SER A 338 9.50 21.00 21.75
N ARG A 339 10.63 20.83 21.06
CA ARG A 339 10.96 21.61 19.85
C ARG A 339 10.07 21.22 18.68
N GLU A 340 9.96 19.90 18.44
CA GLU A 340 9.07 19.34 17.43
C GLU A 340 7.61 19.71 17.70
N TRP A 341 7.16 19.63 18.97
CA TRP A 341 5.81 20.02 19.34
C TRP A 341 5.53 21.50 19.08
N ARG A 342 6.45 22.39 19.46
CA ARG A 342 6.35 23.83 19.20
C ARG A 342 6.24 24.13 17.69
N TYR A 343 7.04 23.46 16.86
CA TYR A 343 6.99 23.61 15.41
C TYR A 343 5.60 23.26 14.85
N PHE A 344 5.06 22.09 15.19
CA PHE A 344 3.73 21.71 14.72
C PHE A 344 2.63 22.64 15.22
N LYS A 345 2.72 23.16 16.45
CA LYS A 345 1.77 24.16 16.95
C LYS A 345 1.77 25.44 16.13
N GLU A 346 2.95 25.95 15.79
CA GLU A 346 3.09 27.16 14.99
C GLU A 346 2.58 26.94 13.56
N LEU A 347 2.99 25.84 12.93
CA LEU A 347 2.54 25.46 11.58
C LEU A 347 1.02 25.33 11.49
N THR A 348 0.41 24.72 12.51
CA THR A 348 -1.03 24.44 12.54
C THR A 348 -1.86 25.54 13.19
N LYS A 349 -1.19 26.56 13.74
CA LYS A 349 -1.79 27.65 14.52
C LYS A 349 -2.67 27.14 15.67
N THR A 350 -2.23 26.06 16.32
CA THR A 350 -2.93 25.45 17.46
C THR A 350 -2.68 26.27 18.72
N LEU A 351 -3.76 26.71 19.39
CA LEU A 351 -3.70 27.66 20.51
C LEU A 351 -3.60 27.01 21.91
N THR A 352 -3.46 25.69 21.99
CA THR A 352 -3.39 24.95 23.27
C THR A 352 -2.09 25.24 24.03
N PRO A 353 -2.06 25.06 25.37
CA PRO A 353 -0.83 25.24 26.15
C PRO A 353 0.24 24.22 25.76
N LEU A 354 1.49 24.66 25.62
CA LEU A 354 2.66 23.80 25.38
C LEU A 354 3.22 23.37 26.75
N GLU A 355 3.19 22.07 27.05
CA GLU A 355 3.70 21.53 28.31
C GLU A 355 5.06 20.86 28.09
N GLU A 356 6.14 21.54 28.49
CA GLU A 356 7.49 20.99 28.34
C GLU A 356 7.71 19.85 29.35
N ASP A 357 8.43 18.80 28.92
CA ASP A 357 8.81 17.64 29.74
C ASP A 357 7.65 16.89 30.42
N MET A 358 6.46 16.88 29.79
CA MET A 358 5.28 16.17 30.29
C MET A 358 5.41 14.63 30.29
N PHE A 359 6.29 14.08 29.44
CA PHE A 359 6.41 12.64 29.20
C PHE A 359 7.58 12.01 29.96
N TYR A 360 7.32 10.88 30.61
CA TYR A 360 8.31 10.07 31.31
C TYR A 360 8.46 8.70 30.63
N LEU A 361 9.69 8.32 30.33
CA LEU A 361 10.05 6.98 29.86
C LEU A 361 10.70 6.22 31.01
N LYS A 362 9.95 5.37 31.71
CA LYS A 362 10.54 4.46 32.71
C LYS A 362 11.31 3.35 31.99
N GLY A 363 12.52 3.03 32.46
CA GLY A 363 13.45 2.07 31.82
C GLY A 363 12.96 0.63 31.61
N ASN A 364 11.71 0.31 31.97
CA ASN A 364 11.08 -1.01 31.78
C ASN A 364 9.89 -0.99 30.80
N THR A 365 9.48 0.16 30.28
CA THR A 365 8.32 0.30 29.37
C THR A 365 8.69 1.11 28.12
N LEU A 366 8.41 0.55 26.94
CA LEU A 366 8.64 1.18 25.62
C LEU A 366 7.67 2.32 25.28
N TYR A 367 6.74 2.65 26.19
CA TYR A 367 5.63 3.58 25.94
C TYR A 367 5.73 4.82 26.84
N PRO A 368 5.41 6.03 26.32
CA PRO A 368 5.46 7.25 27.10
C PRO A 368 4.35 7.26 28.17
N GLN A 369 4.72 7.70 29.37
CA GLN A 369 3.81 7.88 30.50
C GLN A 369 3.61 9.36 30.82
N VAL A 370 2.41 9.73 31.26
CA VAL A 370 2.07 11.10 31.67
C VAL A 370 1.38 11.08 33.03
N TYR A 371 1.72 12.05 33.87
CA TYR A 371 1.10 12.25 35.17
C TYR A 371 -0.09 13.23 35.06
N LEU A 372 -1.23 12.87 35.63
CA LEU A 372 -2.47 13.64 35.57
C LEU A 372 -3.00 13.92 36.97
N ARG A 373 -3.11 15.21 37.35
CA ARG A 373 -3.72 15.64 38.62
C ARG A 373 -5.24 15.44 38.62
N PRO A 374 -5.89 15.49 39.79
CA PRO A 374 -7.35 15.46 39.89
C PRO A 374 -8.00 16.52 38.99
N LYS A 375 -8.95 16.10 38.15
CA LYS A 375 -9.73 16.99 37.24
C LYS A 375 -8.93 17.78 36.19
N GLU A 376 -7.62 17.54 36.07
CA GLU A 376 -6.77 18.20 35.09
C GLU A 376 -7.07 17.68 33.67
N THR A 377 -6.92 18.57 32.68
CA THR A 377 -7.00 18.24 31.26
C THR A 377 -5.68 18.64 30.61
N ILE A 378 -5.04 17.71 29.92
CA ILE A 378 -3.80 17.91 29.18
C ILE A 378 -4.02 17.63 27.69
N TYR A 379 -3.11 18.10 26.84
CA TYR A 379 -3.15 17.88 25.40
C TYR A 379 -1.99 17.01 24.96
N ILE A 380 -2.28 15.82 24.45
CA ILE A 380 -1.26 14.84 24.03
C ILE A 380 -1.04 14.98 22.52
N PRO A 381 0.14 15.43 22.05
CA PRO A 381 0.44 15.58 20.64
C PRO A 381 0.75 14.24 19.95
N PHE A 382 0.12 14.01 18.82
CA PHE A 382 0.36 12.85 17.95
C PHE A 382 0.81 13.29 16.56
N LYS A 383 1.73 12.51 16.00
CA LYS A 383 2.22 12.61 14.62
C LYS A 383 1.95 11.31 13.89
N TYR A 384 1.24 11.39 12.76
CA TYR A 384 1.10 10.29 11.82
C TYR A 384 1.90 10.57 10.55
N GLN A 385 2.81 9.68 10.16
CA GLN A 385 3.58 9.81 8.93
C GLN A 385 3.78 8.46 8.26
N ARG A 386 3.37 8.37 6.99
CA ARG A 386 3.40 7.13 6.20
C ARG A 386 4.37 7.27 5.03
N PHE A 387 5.20 6.25 4.83
CA PHE A 387 6.13 6.15 3.70
C PHE A 387 5.89 4.92 2.81
N SER A 388 4.95 4.05 3.20
CA SER A 388 4.52 2.91 2.39
C SER A 388 3.41 3.35 1.43
N ALA A 389 3.57 3.13 0.13
CA ALA A 389 2.53 3.35 -0.87
C ALA A 389 2.17 2.01 -1.51
N ASP A 390 0.88 1.81 -1.81
CA ASP A 390 0.47 0.67 -2.61
C ASP A 390 1.07 0.84 -4.02
N HIS A 391 1.85 -0.15 -4.46
CA HIS A 391 2.51 -0.14 -5.77
C HIS A 391 1.53 -0.26 -6.95
N THR A 392 0.23 -0.29 -6.67
CA THR A 392 -0.84 -0.29 -7.65
C THR A 392 -1.31 1.15 -7.87
N VAL A 393 -0.84 1.77 -8.96
CA VAL A 393 -1.47 2.99 -9.44
C VAL A 393 -2.89 2.61 -9.86
N LEU A 394 -3.89 2.86 -9.00
CA LEU A 394 -5.28 2.86 -9.43
C LEU A 394 -5.37 3.85 -10.58
N GLY A 395 -5.76 3.36 -11.76
CA GLY A 395 -6.00 4.23 -12.91
C GLY A 395 -7.04 5.28 -12.51
N GLN A 396 -6.59 6.50 -12.25
CA GLN A 396 -7.47 7.63 -11.97
C GLN A 396 -8.09 8.07 -13.29
N GLY A 397 -9.17 7.38 -13.66
CA GLY A 397 -10.02 7.68 -14.82
C GLY A 397 -11.46 7.39 -14.46
N PRO A 398 -12.44 7.94 -15.21
CA PRO A 398 -13.85 7.76 -14.91
C PRO A 398 -14.19 6.27 -14.87
N ALA A 399 -14.68 5.81 -13.71
CA ALA A 399 -15.28 4.50 -13.53
C ALA A 399 -16.56 4.41 -14.38
N GLY A 400 -16.41 4.08 -15.66
CA GLY A 400 -17.54 4.10 -16.59
C GLY A 400 -17.31 3.45 -17.95
N LEU A 401 -16.20 2.77 -18.18
CA LEU A 401 -16.02 1.97 -19.41
C LEU A 401 -15.75 0.51 -19.02
N PRO A 402 -16.73 -0.39 -19.23
CA PRO A 402 -16.56 -1.80 -18.94
C PRO A 402 -15.55 -2.38 -19.94
N SER A 403 -14.31 -2.56 -19.49
CA SER A 403 -13.34 -3.39 -20.18
C SER A 403 -13.73 -4.85 -19.98
N SER A 404 -14.07 -5.50 -21.10
CA SER A 404 -14.17 -6.94 -21.37
C SER A 404 -13.99 -7.89 -20.16
N GLN A 405 -15.08 -8.61 -19.88
CA GLN A 405 -15.29 -9.80 -19.05
C GLN A 405 -14.03 -10.64 -18.70
N SER A 406 -13.22 -10.19 -17.74
CA SER A 406 -12.28 -11.06 -16.99
C SER A 406 -11.74 -10.46 -15.67
N THR A 407 -12.15 -9.24 -15.31
CA THR A 407 -11.54 -8.46 -14.22
C THR A 407 -12.35 -8.42 -12.91
N ASP A 408 -13.49 -9.10 -12.83
CA ASP A 408 -14.39 -9.03 -11.67
C ASP A 408 -13.81 -9.67 -10.40
N VAL A 409 -12.87 -10.62 -10.54
CA VAL A 409 -12.16 -11.22 -9.40
C VAL A 409 -11.02 -10.32 -8.92
N ALA A 410 -10.29 -9.68 -9.83
CA ALA A 410 -9.18 -8.76 -9.52
C ALA A 410 -9.67 -7.44 -8.93
N LEU A 411 -10.78 -6.86 -9.42
CA LEU A 411 -11.39 -5.66 -8.85
C LEU A 411 -11.96 -5.90 -7.45
N ARG A 412 -12.51 -7.09 -7.18
CA ARG A 412 -12.96 -7.48 -5.83
C ARG A 412 -11.80 -7.76 -4.87
N GLN A 413 -10.63 -8.15 -5.37
CA GLN A 413 -9.40 -8.24 -4.58
C GLN A 413 -8.82 -6.83 -4.31
N LEU A 414 -8.85 -5.91 -5.29
CA LEU A 414 -8.37 -4.53 -5.19
C LEU A 414 -9.20 -3.66 -4.23
N LEU A 415 -10.51 -3.89 -4.12
CA LEU A 415 -11.38 -3.21 -3.15
C LEU A 415 -11.20 -3.71 -1.71
N LYS A 416 -10.50 -4.84 -1.49
CA LYS A 416 -10.21 -5.34 -0.14
C LYS A 416 -9.03 -4.64 0.52
N ASP A 417 -8.13 -4.00 -0.24
CA ASP A 417 -6.94 -3.31 0.29
C ASP A 417 -7.13 -1.81 0.56
N VAL A 418 -8.17 -1.19 0.00
CA VAL A 418 -8.57 0.18 0.37
C VAL A 418 -9.48 0.15 1.60
N GLN A 419 -9.10 -0.58 2.65
CA GLN A 419 -9.74 -0.41 3.94
C GLN A 419 -9.08 0.77 4.65
N PRO A 420 -9.86 1.75 5.16
CA PRO A 420 -9.29 2.83 5.97
C PRO A 420 -8.53 2.19 7.13
N LYS A 421 -7.25 2.54 7.31
CA LYS A 421 -6.42 1.98 8.37
C LYS A 421 -6.95 2.53 9.70
N ILE A 422 -7.44 1.65 10.58
CA ILE A 422 -7.97 2.05 11.89
C ILE A 422 -6.92 1.78 12.96
N ILE A 423 -6.42 2.84 13.58
CA ILE A 423 -5.42 2.77 14.65
C ILE A 423 -6.10 3.09 15.98
N LYS A 424 -5.93 2.25 16.99
CA LYS A 424 -6.45 2.47 18.34
C LYS A 424 -5.32 2.82 19.30
N ILE A 425 -5.44 3.99 19.93
CA ILE A 425 -4.57 4.49 20.98
C ILE A 425 -5.29 4.25 22.30
N PHE A 426 -4.63 3.57 23.25
CA PHE A 426 -5.20 3.35 24.58
C PHE A 426 -4.45 4.16 25.63
N PHE A 427 -5.20 4.90 26.42
CA PHE A 427 -4.72 5.61 27.60
C PHE A 427 -5.04 4.76 28.82
N ARG A 428 -4.05 4.08 29.41
CA ARG A 428 -4.28 3.13 30.52
C ARG A 428 -3.76 3.66 31.84
N THR A 429 -4.49 3.43 32.92
CA THR A 429 -4.03 3.70 34.29
C THR A 429 -3.03 2.63 34.76
N GLU A 430 -2.45 2.82 35.95
CA GLU A 430 -1.56 1.84 36.61
C GLU A 430 -2.21 0.46 36.80
N ASP A 431 -3.55 0.40 36.89
CA ASP A 431 -4.32 -0.85 36.99
C ASP A 431 -4.59 -1.53 35.63
N GLU A 432 -3.94 -1.10 34.54
CA GLU A 432 -4.19 -1.54 33.15
C GLU A 432 -5.62 -1.28 32.62
N LYS A 433 -6.41 -0.46 33.32
CA LYS A 433 -7.76 -0.08 32.90
C LYS A 433 -7.71 1.10 31.91
N PRO A 434 -8.44 1.04 30.78
CA PRO A 434 -8.46 2.15 29.83
C PRO A 434 -9.26 3.33 30.39
N LEU A 435 -8.62 4.48 30.50
CA LEU A 435 -9.24 5.76 30.84
C LEU A 435 -9.97 6.36 29.63
N ALA A 436 -9.33 6.31 28.47
CA ALA A 436 -9.85 6.79 27.20
C ALA A 436 -9.28 5.95 26.06
N ILE A 437 -9.99 5.92 24.94
CA ILE A 437 -9.53 5.31 23.69
C ILE A 437 -9.67 6.35 22.59
N CYS A 438 -8.62 6.55 21.80
CA CYS A 438 -8.70 7.35 20.58
C CYS A 438 -8.55 6.43 19.38
N GLN A 439 -9.60 6.37 18.56
CA GLN A 439 -9.63 5.62 17.32
C GLN A 439 -9.38 6.58 16.15
N VAL A 440 -8.21 6.45 15.54
CA VAL A 440 -7.78 7.22 14.38
C VAL A 440 -8.08 6.43 13.11
N ASN A 441 -9.00 6.92 12.30
CA ASN A 441 -9.29 6.40 10.97
C ASN A 441 -8.39 7.14 9.97
N VAL A 442 -7.45 6.44 9.35
CA VAL A 442 -6.56 7.02 8.34
C VAL A 442 -7.18 6.85 6.97
N GLU A 443 -7.52 7.97 6.36
CA GLU A 443 -7.92 8.04 4.95
C GLU A 443 -6.75 8.54 4.11
N ASN A 444 -6.31 7.73 3.16
CA ASN A 444 -5.26 8.12 2.24
C ASN A 444 -5.80 9.13 1.22
N THR A 445 -5.05 10.22 1.07
CA THR A 445 -5.24 11.22 0.02
C THR A 445 -4.31 10.91 -1.17
N PRO A 446 -4.69 11.29 -2.40
CA PRO A 446 -3.86 11.08 -3.58
C PRO A 446 -2.46 11.67 -3.40
N HIS A 447 -1.45 10.93 -3.83
CA HIS A 447 -0.07 11.36 -3.77
C HIS A 447 0.19 12.40 -4.87
N VAL A 448 0.71 13.57 -4.49
CA VAL A 448 1.19 14.54 -5.46
C VAL A 448 2.58 14.09 -5.92
N ILE A 449 2.73 13.89 -7.22
CA ILE A 449 3.99 13.48 -7.85
C ILE A 449 4.52 14.68 -8.63
N ASP A 450 5.74 15.11 -8.33
CA ASP A 450 6.39 16.24 -9.01
C ASP A 450 6.83 15.88 -10.42
N GLN A 451 7.42 14.69 -10.57
CA GLN A 451 7.84 14.19 -11.88
C GLN A 451 7.83 12.65 -11.91
N THR A 452 7.43 12.11 -13.06
CA THR A 452 7.46 10.67 -13.33
C THR A 452 8.63 10.38 -14.27
N PHE A 453 9.47 9.41 -13.90
CA PHE A 453 10.52 8.88 -14.76
C PHE A 453 10.11 7.50 -15.25
N ARG A 454 10.08 7.30 -16.57
CA ARG A 454 9.76 6.01 -17.18
C ARG A 454 10.99 5.41 -17.80
N PHE A 455 11.29 4.18 -17.43
CA PHE A 455 12.43 3.43 -17.93
C PHE A 455 11.96 2.14 -18.56
N TYR A 456 12.47 1.89 -19.76
CA TYR A 456 12.40 0.59 -20.42
C TYR A 456 13.79 -0.02 -20.28
N HIS A 457 13.89 -1.07 -19.48
CA HIS A 457 15.18 -1.68 -19.17
C HIS A 457 15.04 -3.20 -19.15
N PRO A 458 15.95 -3.97 -19.79
CA PRO A 458 15.84 -5.42 -19.79
C PRO A 458 15.97 -5.99 -18.38
N GLU A 459 15.40 -7.18 -18.14
CA GLU A 459 15.55 -7.83 -16.85
C GLU A 459 17.03 -8.14 -16.54
N LEU A 460 17.36 -8.18 -15.25
CA LEU A 460 18.67 -8.48 -14.68
C LEU A 460 19.81 -7.56 -15.12
N THR A 461 19.47 -6.39 -15.63
CA THR A 461 20.41 -5.30 -15.91
C THR A 461 20.17 -4.14 -14.96
N PHE A 462 21.24 -3.42 -14.62
CA PHE A 462 21.13 -2.26 -13.73
C PHE A 462 20.80 -1.00 -14.51
N LEU A 463 19.63 -0.45 -14.25
CA LEU A 463 19.30 0.90 -14.60
C LEU A 463 20.00 1.84 -13.61
N LYS A 464 20.85 2.73 -14.11
CA LYS A 464 21.45 3.83 -13.33
C LYS A 464 20.88 5.15 -13.86
N LYS A 465 20.35 5.99 -12.97
CA LYS A 465 19.88 7.34 -13.30
C LYS A 465 20.34 8.34 -12.25
N SER A 466 20.72 9.54 -12.70
CA SER A 466 20.88 10.70 -11.82
C SER A 466 19.63 11.57 -11.88
N ILE A 467 19.00 11.82 -10.72
CA ILE A 467 17.86 12.72 -10.55
C ILE A 467 18.37 13.96 -9.81
N ARG A 468 18.20 15.15 -10.37
CA ARG A 468 18.60 16.39 -9.69
C ARG A 468 17.63 16.67 -8.55
N LEU A 469 18.16 16.89 -7.35
CA LEU A 469 17.37 17.31 -6.20
C LEU A 469 16.93 18.77 -6.39
N PRO A 470 15.71 19.14 -5.98
CA PRO A 470 15.28 20.53 -6.05
C PRO A 470 16.17 21.38 -5.13
N PRO A 471 16.48 22.63 -5.52
CA PRO A 471 17.14 23.56 -4.61
C PRO A 471 16.27 23.76 -3.38
N TRP A 472 16.89 23.80 -2.19
CA TRP A 472 16.14 24.08 -0.98
C TRP A 472 15.54 25.49 -1.03
N HIS A 473 14.23 25.55 -0.81
CA HIS A 473 13.49 26.79 -0.63
C HIS A 473 12.83 26.77 0.75
N THR A 474 12.96 27.86 1.50
CA THR A 474 12.27 28.02 2.78
C THR A 474 10.76 27.82 2.56
N PRO A 475 10.09 26.95 3.34
CA PRO A 475 8.68 26.65 3.13
C PRO A 475 7.83 27.94 3.19
N PRO A 476 6.79 28.07 2.33
CA PRO A 476 5.94 29.25 2.33
C PRO A 476 5.23 29.43 3.67
N GLY A 477 5.47 30.56 4.34
CA GLY A 477 4.86 30.87 5.64
C GLY A 477 5.77 30.69 6.86
N ALA A 478 7.05 30.34 6.65
CA ALA A 478 8.05 30.40 7.70
C ALA A 478 8.18 31.85 8.26
N PRO A 479 8.20 32.04 9.59
CA PRO A 479 8.35 33.36 10.19
C PRO A 479 9.66 34.01 9.73
N ALA A 480 9.57 35.24 9.22
CA ALA A 480 10.74 36.02 8.85
C ALA A 480 11.58 36.31 10.11
N GLY A 481 12.74 35.64 10.24
CA GLY A 481 13.71 35.91 11.32
C GLY A 481 14.29 34.67 12.03
N MET A 482 13.77 33.46 11.81
CA MET A 482 14.42 32.24 12.33
C MET A 482 15.59 31.83 11.41
N SER A 483 16.79 31.69 11.99
CA SER A 483 17.92 31.04 11.33
C SER A 483 17.61 29.55 11.20
N PHE A 484 16.99 29.16 10.09
CA PHE A 484 16.88 27.75 9.73
C PHE A 484 18.30 27.21 9.60
N GLY A 485 18.66 26.21 10.43
CA GLY A 485 19.85 25.41 10.19
C GLY A 485 19.77 24.77 8.80
N GLU A 486 20.90 24.32 8.27
CA GLU A 486 20.88 23.63 6.99
C GLU A 486 19.99 22.38 7.12
N PRO A 487 18.94 22.25 6.30
CA PRO A 487 17.92 21.22 6.47
C PRO A 487 18.53 19.85 6.27
N GLN A 488 18.37 18.98 7.26
CA GLN A 488 18.68 17.58 7.08
C GLN A 488 17.55 16.91 6.33
N VAL A 489 17.88 16.27 5.21
CA VAL A 489 16.94 15.49 4.43
C VAL A 489 17.35 14.03 4.41
N HIS A 490 16.39 13.17 4.12
CA HIS A 490 16.66 11.78 3.82
C HIS A 490 15.81 11.31 2.65
N VAL A 491 16.31 10.32 1.92
CA VAL A 491 15.63 9.74 0.76
C VAL A 491 14.94 8.45 1.21
N ARG A 492 13.64 8.35 0.93
CA ARG A 492 12.87 7.13 1.15
C ARG A 492 12.40 6.56 -0.17
N CYS A 493 12.70 5.30 -0.40
CA CYS A 493 12.20 4.54 -1.53
C CYS A 493 11.12 3.56 -1.06
N SER A 494 10.02 3.46 -1.81
CA SER A 494 8.97 2.47 -1.53
C SER A 494 9.41 1.03 -1.78
N ASP A 495 10.47 0.80 -2.57
CA ASP A 495 10.98 -0.53 -2.92
C ASP A 495 12.38 -0.74 -2.31
N PRO A 496 12.57 -1.76 -1.45
CA PRO A 496 13.85 -2.05 -0.84
C PRO A 496 14.92 -2.54 -1.83
N ASN A 497 14.53 -2.96 -3.04
CA ASN A 497 15.48 -3.41 -4.07
C ASN A 497 16.13 -2.25 -4.86
N VAL A 498 15.72 -1.01 -4.57
CA VAL A 498 16.21 0.19 -5.25
C VAL A 498 17.25 0.85 -4.36
N ILE A 499 18.46 0.98 -4.90
CA ILE A 499 19.57 1.61 -4.19
C ILE A 499 19.60 3.08 -4.58
N CYS A 500 19.42 3.95 -3.60
CA CYS A 500 19.55 5.40 -3.75
C CYS A 500 20.84 5.86 -3.08
N LYS A 501 21.68 6.62 -3.80
CA LYS A 501 22.92 7.18 -3.26
C LYS A 501 23.07 8.63 -3.71
N THR A 502 23.49 9.50 -2.81
CA THR A 502 24.03 10.82 -3.15
C THR A 502 25.54 10.81 -2.88
N HIS A 503 26.29 11.75 -3.44
CA HIS A 503 27.72 11.88 -3.18
C HIS A 503 28.05 12.10 -1.68
N ALA A 504 27.07 12.53 -0.89
CA ALA A 504 27.21 12.76 0.55
C ALA A 504 26.74 11.57 1.42
N MET A 505 26.17 10.51 0.84
CA MET A 505 25.58 9.38 1.59
C MET A 505 26.34 8.07 1.38
N THR A 506 26.61 7.36 2.47
CA THR A 506 27.19 6.01 2.42
C THR A 506 26.08 4.95 2.41
N ASP A 507 24.95 5.22 3.08
CA ASP A 507 23.73 4.39 3.14
C ASP A 507 22.48 5.17 2.66
N PRO A 508 21.59 4.59 1.82
CA PRO A 508 20.30 5.18 1.43
C PRO A 508 19.41 5.68 2.58
N ALA A 509 19.54 5.13 3.79
CA ALA A 509 18.75 5.51 4.96
C ALA A 509 19.36 6.65 5.79
N GLU A 510 20.57 7.10 5.44
CA GLU A 510 21.31 8.13 6.17
C GLU A 510 20.73 9.54 5.90
N THR A 511 20.83 10.43 6.88
CA THR A 511 20.45 11.84 6.68
C THR A 511 21.62 12.59 6.05
N PHE A 512 21.33 13.54 5.16
CA PHE A 512 22.33 14.43 4.58
C PHE A 512 21.80 15.84 4.49
N VAL A 513 22.72 16.80 4.42
CA VAL A 513 22.38 18.22 4.36
C VAL A 513 22.20 18.64 2.90
N LEU A 514 21.14 19.39 2.61
CA LEU A 514 20.96 20.09 1.33
C LEU A 514 21.28 21.58 1.50
N PRO A 515 22.49 22.05 1.10
CA PRO A 515 22.85 23.45 1.23
C PRO A 515 21.95 24.35 0.35
N PRO A 516 21.60 25.56 0.82
CA PRO A 516 20.78 26.49 0.04
C PRO A 516 21.40 26.78 -1.34
N GLY A 517 20.63 26.57 -2.41
CA GLY A 517 21.06 26.84 -3.78
C GLY A 517 22.12 25.88 -4.35
N ALA A 518 22.56 24.87 -3.59
CA ALA A 518 23.44 23.83 -4.12
C ALA A 518 22.66 22.87 -5.04
N VAL A 519 23.28 22.50 -6.15
CA VAL A 519 22.75 21.47 -7.05
C VAL A 519 23.35 20.14 -6.62
N GLN A 520 22.49 19.23 -6.14
CA GLN A 520 22.91 17.89 -5.76
C GLN A 520 22.11 16.84 -6.53
N ASP A 521 22.79 15.76 -6.87
CA ASP A 521 22.26 14.68 -7.68
C ASP A 521 22.02 13.43 -6.83
N LEU A 522 20.83 12.84 -6.99
CA LEU A 522 20.43 11.56 -6.45
C LEU A 522 20.64 10.46 -7.48
N HIS A 523 21.62 9.60 -7.26
CA HIS A 523 21.86 8.43 -8.09
C HIS A 523 20.95 7.28 -7.66
N VAL A 524 20.03 6.91 -8.54
CA VAL A 524 19.10 5.81 -8.38
C VAL A 524 19.60 4.62 -9.20
N ARG A 525 19.72 3.46 -8.55
CA ARG A 525 20.10 2.19 -9.18
C ARG A 525 19.01 1.14 -8.95
N VAL A 526 18.47 0.58 -10.03
CA VAL A 526 17.40 -0.43 -10.01
C VAL A 526 17.79 -1.61 -10.88
N CYS A 527 17.59 -2.85 -10.41
CA CYS A 527 17.72 -4.07 -11.21
C CYS A 527 16.37 -4.80 -11.26
N PRO A 528 15.63 -4.74 -12.39
CA PRO A 528 14.40 -5.50 -12.53
C PRO A 528 14.73 -6.99 -12.56
N ARG A 529 14.18 -7.80 -11.65
CA ARG A 529 14.49 -9.25 -11.59
C ARG A 529 13.59 -10.13 -12.43
N ARG A 530 12.46 -9.59 -12.88
CA ARG A 530 11.42 -10.28 -13.64
C ARG A 530 10.85 -9.33 -14.67
N GLU A 531 10.32 -9.88 -15.75
CA GLU A 531 9.46 -9.15 -16.67
C GLU A 531 8.25 -8.51 -15.98
N GLY A 532 7.82 -7.37 -16.51
CA GLY A 532 6.68 -6.61 -16.00
C GLY A 532 7.01 -5.17 -15.66
N SER A 533 5.98 -4.41 -15.32
CA SER A 533 6.08 -3.00 -14.95
C SER A 533 5.99 -2.84 -13.44
N LYS A 534 6.90 -2.06 -12.85
CA LYS A 534 6.91 -1.71 -11.42
C LYS A 534 6.89 -0.21 -11.22
N PHE A 535 6.05 0.23 -10.28
CA PHE A 535 5.95 1.63 -9.84
C PHE A 535 6.66 1.80 -8.51
N ILE A 536 7.65 2.69 -8.48
CA ILE A 536 8.51 2.96 -7.33
C ILE A 536 8.35 4.43 -6.97
N TYR A 537 7.95 4.73 -5.73
CA TYR A 537 7.91 6.08 -5.20
C TYR A 537 9.25 6.41 -4.54
N LEU A 538 9.83 7.54 -4.93
CA LEU A 538 11.03 8.13 -4.32
C LEU A 538 10.64 9.46 -3.67
N ASN A 539 10.77 9.55 -2.36
CA ASN A 539 10.41 10.72 -1.59
C ASN A 539 11.64 11.30 -0.91
N VAL A 540 11.85 12.60 -1.03
CA VAL A 540 12.83 13.34 -0.21
C VAL A 540 12.07 14.05 0.86
N VAL A 541 12.45 13.80 2.11
CA VAL A 541 11.70 14.23 3.28
C VAL A 541 12.64 14.98 4.20
N ASP A 542 12.20 16.16 4.60
CA ASP A 542 12.88 16.96 5.60
C ASP A 542 12.76 16.29 6.98
N VAL A 543 13.88 16.16 7.68
CA VAL A 543 13.97 15.47 8.97
C VAL A 543 13.45 16.35 10.10
N ASP A 544 13.76 17.64 10.06
CA ASP A 544 13.45 18.60 11.13
C ASP A 544 11.96 18.96 11.15
N TYR A 545 11.37 19.03 9.97
CA TYR A 545 10.01 19.51 9.73
C TYR A 545 9.06 18.40 9.30
N HIS A 546 9.56 17.21 8.99
CA HIS A 546 8.76 16.05 8.55
C HIS A 546 7.86 16.35 7.35
N HIS A 547 8.31 17.24 6.47
CA HIS A 547 7.62 17.65 5.25
C HIS A 547 8.23 16.96 4.04
N LEU A 548 7.36 16.59 3.10
CA LEU A 548 7.78 16.12 1.79
C LEU A 548 8.38 17.28 1.00
N VAL A 549 9.66 17.17 0.65
CA VAL A 549 10.39 18.16 -0.16
C VAL A 549 10.13 17.94 -1.64
N ALA A 550 10.16 16.67 -2.06
CA ALA A 550 9.83 16.25 -3.41
C ALA A 550 9.42 14.77 -3.44
N SER A 551 8.57 14.42 -4.41
CA SER A 551 8.16 13.05 -4.71
C SER A 551 8.26 12.75 -6.20
N TRP A 552 8.96 11.67 -6.52
CA TRP A 552 9.09 11.14 -7.86
C TRP A 552 8.47 9.76 -7.99
N LEU A 553 7.85 9.52 -9.14
CA LEU A 553 7.39 8.20 -9.53
C LEU A 553 8.36 7.62 -10.56
N VAL A 554 9.05 6.54 -10.20
CA VAL A 554 9.92 5.79 -11.10
C VAL A 554 9.16 4.56 -11.60
N CYS A 555 8.81 4.57 -12.88
CA CYS A 555 8.17 3.46 -13.57
C CYS A 555 9.25 2.66 -14.30
N VAL A 556 9.50 1.43 -13.87
CA VAL A 556 10.45 0.54 -14.54
C VAL A 556 9.65 -0.54 -15.25
N SER A 557 9.67 -0.52 -16.58
CA SER A 557 9.09 -1.56 -17.42
C SER A 557 10.20 -2.47 -17.91
N SER A 558 10.14 -3.73 -17.47
CA SER A 558 11.08 -4.76 -17.83
C SER A 558 10.49 -5.70 -18.87
N ARG A 559 11.23 -5.88 -19.96
CA ARG A 559 10.95 -6.90 -20.98
C ARG A 559 12.04 -7.96 -20.92
N GLN A 560 11.73 -9.16 -21.41
CA GLN A 560 12.75 -10.17 -21.64
C GLN A 560 13.83 -9.60 -22.58
N PRO A 561 15.11 -9.87 -22.33
CA PRO A 561 16.20 -9.45 -23.19
C PRO A 561 16.08 -10.09 -24.58
N LEU A 562 16.73 -9.48 -25.57
CA LEU A 562 16.88 -10.10 -26.88
C LEU A 562 17.85 -11.29 -26.77
N ILE A 563 17.37 -12.48 -27.15
CA ILE A 563 18.17 -13.71 -27.12
C ILE A 563 19.12 -13.72 -28.33
N SER A 564 20.43 -13.63 -28.06
CA SER A 564 21.47 -13.66 -29.09
C SER A 564 21.76 -15.09 -29.56
N LYS A 565 21.76 -16.06 -28.63
CA LYS A 565 22.01 -17.49 -28.92
C LYS A 565 21.14 -18.38 -28.05
N ALA A 566 20.72 -19.52 -28.59
CA ALA A 566 19.98 -20.54 -27.85
C ALA A 566 20.75 -21.88 -27.86
N PHE A 567 20.73 -22.57 -26.73
CA PHE A 567 21.35 -23.88 -26.53
C PHE A 567 20.33 -24.85 -25.96
N GLU A 568 20.43 -26.12 -26.34
CA GLU A 568 19.64 -27.20 -25.76
C GLU A 568 20.57 -28.14 -24.99
N ILE A 569 20.26 -28.40 -23.71
CA ILE A 569 21.09 -29.21 -22.82
C ILE A 569 20.22 -30.26 -22.13
N SER A 570 20.54 -31.54 -22.37
CA SER A 570 19.87 -32.65 -21.69
C SER A 570 20.64 -33.05 -20.43
N ILE A 571 19.91 -33.24 -19.33
CA ILE A 571 20.42 -33.61 -18.01
C ILE A 571 19.64 -34.83 -17.49
N PRO A 572 20.31 -35.93 -17.10
CA PRO A 572 19.62 -37.08 -16.54
C PRO A 572 19.02 -36.76 -15.17
N VAL A 573 17.80 -37.25 -14.92
CA VAL A 573 17.10 -37.17 -13.64
C VAL A 573 17.60 -38.26 -12.70
N GLY A 574 17.71 -37.93 -11.40
CA GLY A 574 18.21 -38.86 -10.39
C GLY A 574 19.74 -38.92 -10.31
N GLY A 575 20.27 -39.11 -9.08
CA GLY A 575 21.71 -39.19 -8.82
C GLY A 575 22.28 -38.16 -7.84
N GLY A 576 21.47 -37.20 -7.37
CA GLY A 576 21.78 -36.29 -6.26
C GLY A 576 22.96 -35.32 -6.46
N LYS A 577 23.74 -35.47 -7.54
CA LYS A 577 24.86 -34.60 -7.92
C LYS A 577 24.47 -33.80 -9.17
N GLY A 578 24.72 -32.50 -9.13
CA GLY A 578 24.47 -31.59 -10.27
C GLY A 578 25.29 -31.94 -11.52
N SER A 579 24.88 -31.43 -12.68
CA SER A 579 25.51 -31.71 -13.97
C SER A 579 26.34 -30.53 -14.45
N ASN A 580 27.59 -30.76 -14.85
CA ASN A 580 28.46 -29.72 -15.39
C ASN A 580 28.45 -29.74 -16.93
N LYS A 581 28.25 -28.58 -17.54
CA LYS A 581 28.29 -28.37 -19.00
C LYS A 581 29.12 -27.14 -19.31
N LYS A 582 29.40 -26.92 -20.60
CA LYS A 582 30.18 -25.79 -21.07
C LYS A 582 29.54 -25.20 -22.32
N ILE A 583 29.58 -23.89 -22.44
CA ILE A 583 29.17 -23.15 -23.64
C ILE A 583 30.28 -22.16 -24.01
N THR A 584 30.34 -21.75 -25.28
CA THR A 584 31.40 -20.86 -25.77
C THR A 584 30.85 -19.47 -26.05
N TYR A 585 31.55 -18.45 -25.56
CA TYR A 585 31.34 -17.05 -25.89
C TYR A 585 32.50 -16.56 -26.75
N THR A 586 32.26 -15.68 -27.71
CA THR A 586 33.30 -15.07 -28.54
C THR A 586 33.16 -13.58 -28.45
N ASN A 587 34.21 -12.87 -28.04
CA ASN A 587 34.18 -11.42 -27.93
C ASN A 587 34.12 -10.79 -29.34
N PRO A 588 33.02 -10.10 -29.69
CA PRO A 588 32.86 -9.52 -31.02
C PRO A 588 33.71 -8.24 -31.21
N TYR A 589 34.27 -7.69 -30.13
CA TYR A 589 35.03 -6.45 -30.15
C TYR A 589 36.52 -6.69 -30.48
N PRO A 590 37.22 -5.70 -31.06
CA PRO A 590 38.65 -5.83 -31.39
C PRO A 590 39.58 -5.68 -30.18
N THR A 591 39.05 -5.28 -29.02
CA THR A 591 39.82 -5.03 -27.80
C THR A 591 39.50 -6.07 -26.72
N ARG A 592 40.45 -6.31 -25.81
CA ARG A 592 40.21 -7.09 -24.59
C ARG A 592 39.11 -6.45 -23.75
N ARG A 593 38.19 -7.26 -23.23
CA ARG A 593 37.10 -6.82 -22.35
C ARG A 593 36.87 -7.82 -21.23
N ALA A 594 36.40 -7.30 -20.10
CA ALA A 594 35.90 -8.07 -18.96
C ALA A 594 34.39 -8.20 -19.03
N TYR A 595 33.88 -9.39 -18.74
CA TYR A 595 32.47 -9.73 -18.76
C TYR A 595 32.02 -10.36 -17.45
N PHE A 596 30.79 -10.07 -17.06
CA PHE A 596 30.15 -10.56 -15.84
C PHE A 596 28.92 -11.41 -16.19
N LEU A 597 28.80 -12.58 -15.57
CA LEU A 597 27.76 -13.56 -15.86
C LEU A 597 26.63 -13.47 -14.83
N ARG A 598 25.39 -13.38 -15.28
CA ARG A 598 24.17 -13.47 -14.44
C ARG A 598 23.19 -14.49 -14.99
N THR A 599 22.29 -14.98 -14.14
CA THR A 599 21.22 -15.92 -14.53
C THR A 599 19.89 -15.55 -13.88
N ASN A 600 18.78 -15.80 -14.57
CA ASN A 600 17.42 -15.67 -14.00
C ASN A 600 17.01 -16.83 -13.10
N ARG A 601 17.71 -17.96 -13.18
CA ARG A 601 17.47 -19.17 -12.37
C ARG A 601 18.73 -19.57 -11.62
N SER A 602 19.12 -18.76 -10.62
CA SER A 602 20.25 -19.09 -9.73
C SER A 602 19.99 -20.30 -8.83
N ASP A 603 18.72 -20.71 -8.72
CA ASP A 603 18.27 -21.95 -8.09
C ASP A 603 18.65 -23.18 -8.93
N LEU A 604 18.67 -23.07 -10.27
CA LEU A 604 18.94 -24.17 -11.18
C LEU A 604 20.33 -24.13 -11.83
N LEU A 605 20.93 -22.96 -12.00
CA LEU A 605 22.20 -22.78 -12.68
C LEU A 605 23.17 -21.94 -11.84
N GLN A 606 24.38 -22.46 -11.68
CA GLN A 606 25.53 -21.75 -11.13
C GLN A 606 26.67 -21.72 -12.14
N PHE A 607 27.39 -20.61 -12.21
CA PHE A 607 28.59 -20.53 -13.05
C PHE A 607 29.80 -21.08 -12.30
N LYS A 608 30.77 -21.61 -13.05
CA LYS A 608 32.06 -21.98 -12.47
C LYS A 608 32.85 -20.74 -12.04
N GLU A 609 32.75 -19.67 -12.84
CA GLU A 609 33.33 -18.35 -12.61
C GLU A 609 32.24 -17.33 -12.97
N ASP A 610 32.00 -16.34 -12.11
CA ASP A 610 30.96 -15.33 -12.33
C ASP A 610 31.43 -14.16 -13.23
N ALA A 611 32.71 -14.15 -13.60
CA ALA A 611 33.31 -13.17 -14.50
C ALA A 611 34.50 -13.76 -15.26
N PHE A 612 34.77 -13.25 -16.45
CA PHE A 612 35.92 -13.64 -17.25
C PHE A 612 36.43 -12.48 -18.12
N GLU A 613 37.70 -12.56 -18.54
CA GLU A 613 38.29 -11.62 -19.49
C GLU A 613 38.70 -12.37 -20.76
N THR A 614 38.51 -11.74 -21.91
CA THR A 614 38.88 -12.33 -23.20
C THR A 614 39.38 -11.26 -24.17
N GLY A 615 40.40 -11.59 -24.96
CA GLY A 615 40.95 -10.71 -25.99
C GLY A 615 39.96 -10.41 -27.10
N GLY A 616 40.32 -9.47 -27.99
CA GLY A 616 39.44 -9.13 -29.10
C GLY A 616 39.35 -10.28 -30.12
N GLY A 617 38.14 -10.69 -30.48
CA GLY A 617 37.90 -11.84 -31.36
C GLY A 617 38.20 -13.22 -30.75
N GLU A 618 38.68 -13.28 -29.50
CA GLU A 618 38.96 -14.54 -28.82
C GLU A 618 37.68 -15.17 -28.28
N SER A 619 37.71 -16.49 -28.10
CA SER A 619 36.61 -17.25 -27.53
C SER A 619 36.93 -17.76 -26.14
N TYR A 620 35.96 -17.61 -25.24
CA TYR A 620 36.01 -18.08 -23.85
C TYR A 620 35.01 -19.22 -23.63
N THR A 621 35.37 -20.21 -22.81
CA THR A 621 34.48 -21.33 -22.48
C THR A 621 33.87 -21.13 -21.10
N ILE A 622 32.57 -20.81 -21.06
CA ILE A 622 31.81 -20.61 -19.84
C ILE A 622 31.42 -21.97 -19.25
N GLY A 623 31.80 -22.21 -17.99
CA GLY A 623 31.41 -23.41 -17.26
C GLY A 623 30.06 -23.25 -16.55
N LEU A 624 29.12 -24.14 -16.82
CA LEU A 624 27.76 -24.19 -16.27
C LEU A 624 27.61 -25.38 -15.32
N ARG A 625 27.03 -25.17 -14.14
CA ARG A 625 26.67 -26.23 -13.20
C ARG A 625 25.17 -26.18 -12.92
N PHE A 626 24.46 -27.21 -13.35
CA PHE A 626 23.02 -27.33 -13.17
C PHE A 626 22.69 -28.12 -11.90
N ALA A 627 21.67 -27.66 -11.18
CA ALA A 627 21.12 -28.36 -10.02
C ALA A 627 20.46 -29.69 -10.45
N PRO A 628 20.57 -30.74 -9.62
CA PRO A 628 19.90 -32.01 -9.89
C PRO A 628 18.37 -31.86 -9.76
N SER A 629 17.62 -32.47 -10.68
CA SER A 629 16.16 -32.59 -10.58
C SER A 629 15.77 -34.04 -10.24
N GLN A 630 14.64 -34.19 -9.55
CA GLN A 630 14.01 -35.49 -9.24
C GLN A 630 12.88 -35.83 -10.22
N CYS A 631 12.42 -34.85 -11.00
CA CYS A 631 11.34 -35.02 -11.97
C CYS A 631 11.84 -34.65 -13.38
N PRO A 632 11.42 -35.38 -14.40
CA PRO A 632 11.61 -34.95 -15.78
C PRO A 632 10.83 -33.66 -16.04
N GLY A 633 11.38 -32.79 -16.88
CA GLY A 633 10.83 -31.46 -17.11
C GLY A 633 11.70 -30.63 -18.05
N VAL A 634 11.14 -29.55 -18.56
CA VAL A 634 11.84 -28.61 -19.45
C VAL A 634 11.83 -27.24 -18.81
N GLU A 635 13.00 -26.64 -18.68
CA GLU A 635 13.19 -25.32 -18.09
C GLU A 635 13.99 -24.44 -19.04
N GLU A 636 13.61 -23.18 -19.19
CA GLU A 636 14.36 -22.19 -19.97
C GLU A 636 15.12 -21.25 -19.03
N ILE A 637 16.44 -21.24 -19.16
CA ILE A 637 17.35 -20.47 -18.31
C ILE A 637 18.06 -19.43 -19.16
N LEU A 638 17.97 -18.16 -18.77
CA LEU A 638 18.65 -17.06 -19.45
C LEU A 638 19.98 -16.77 -18.76
N ILE A 639 21.04 -16.69 -19.56
CA ILE A 639 22.41 -16.30 -19.16
C ILE A 639 22.68 -14.93 -19.74
N TYR A 640 22.98 -13.97 -18.87
CA TYR A 640 23.28 -12.59 -19.22
C TYR A 640 24.80 -12.40 -19.20
N ILE A 641 25.33 -11.82 -20.26
CA ILE A 641 26.74 -11.48 -20.40
C ILE A 641 26.82 -9.96 -20.38
N ASN A 642 27.21 -9.43 -19.22
CA ASN A 642 27.24 -8.00 -18.97
C ASN A 642 28.67 -7.46 -19.09
N ASP A 643 28.81 -6.20 -19.46
CA ASP A 643 30.09 -5.50 -19.45
C ASP A 643 30.52 -5.09 -18.03
N GLN A 644 31.66 -4.40 -17.93
CA GLN A 644 32.21 -3.83 -16.69
C GLN A 644 31.31 -2.79 -16.00
N GLU A 645 30.33 -2.24 -16.70
CA GLU A 645 29.34 -1.32 -16.14
C GLU A 645 28.04 -2.03 -15.71
N ASP A 646 27.99 -3.36 -15.86
CA ASP A 646 26.84 -4.24 -15.63
C ASP A 646 25.67 -3.99 -16.60
N LYS A 647 26.00 -3.56 -17.83
CA LYS A 647 25.08 -3.45 -18.97
C LYS A 647 25.12 -4.73 -19.79
N ASN A 648 23.95 -5.28 -20.13
CA ASN A 648 23.87 -6.51 -20.94
C ASN A 648 24.33 -6.27 -22.38
N GLU A 649 25.31 -7.07 -22.79
CA GLU A 649 25.87 -7.10 -24.14
C GLU A 649 25.19 -8.20 -24.97
N GLU A 650 25.11 -9.41 -24.40
CA GLU A 650 24.47 -10.56 -25.04
C GLU A 650 23.70 -11.39 -24.02
N THR A 651 22.59 -11.98 -24.46
CA THR A 651 21.82 -12.92 -23.64
C THR A 651 21.74 -14.26 -24.36
N PHE A 652 22.12 -15.33 -23.66
CA PHE A 652 21.97 -16.70 -24.13
C PHE A 652 20.78 -17.36 -23.45
N CYS A 653 19.98 -18.10 -24.23
CA CYS A 653 18.93 -18.96 -23.70
C CYS A 653 19.44 -20.41 -23.66
N VAL A 654 19.26 -21.08 -22.52
CA VAL A 654 19.58 -22.49 -22.37
C VAL A 654 18.29 -23.22 -22.02
N LYS A 655 17.78 -23.99 -22.98
CA LYS A 655 16.66 -24.91 -22.78
C LYS A 655 17.20 -26.21 -22.17
N VAL A 656 16.94 -26.41 -20.89
CA VAL A 656 17.38 -27.56 -20.12
C VAL A 656 16.27 -28.61 -20.13
N ILE A 657 16.60 -29.82 -20.60
CA ILE A 657 15.69 -30.97 -20.61
C ILE A 657 16.16 -31.96 -19.55
N TYR A 658 15.42 -32.04 -18.45
CA TYR A 658 15.57 -33.09 -17.45
C TYR A 658 14.84 -34.34 -17.93
N PHE A 659 15.57 -35.44 -18.15
CA PHE A 659 15.04 -36.68 -18.72
C PHE A 659 15.26 -37.92 -17.84
#